data_AF-A0A8B9RHB5-F1
#
_entry.id   AF-A0A8B9RHB5-F1
#
_cell.length_a   1.000
_cell.length_b   1.000
_cell.length_c   1.000
_cell.angle_alpha   90.00
_cell.angle_beta   90.00
_cell.angle_gamma   90.00
#
_symmetry.space_group_name_H-M   'P 1'
#
loop_
_entity.id
_entity.type
_entity.pdbx_description
1 polymer ?
#
loop_
_entity_poly.entity_id
_entity_poly.type
_entity_poly.pdbx_seq_one_letter_code
_entity_poly.pdbx_strand_id
1 'polypeptide(L)'
;MGDSGTGSLSAIHEQNEENSAGGKVKQPVRFGWITGVMVRCMLNIWGVILFLRLSWITSQAGIILTWVIIFMSVLVTSVTCLSVSAISTNGKVSSGGAYFMISRTLGPEMGGPIGVVFSFANALGCALNTVGFAETVRDLLIEYNSVMVDSINDVRIIGTITVTSLLLISLAGMEWESKTQILFFLVLMVTFANYFVGTVIPATPEEQAMGFFNYRADIFVENLFPDWRGAEGNFFQMFAIFFPSAIGILAGANISGDLRDPETAIPKGTLMAIFGTTMSYLLISVTAGACVLRDASGNLNDSLPLNYSGPCDDVACKLGWNFTKCEQSQTCPFGMSNSFQVLSLVSAFGPLITAGVFAASLSSALAFLVSAPKVFQCLCKDNIYPYIGFFGKGYGKNNEPLRAYILCYLIALAFILIAQLNVIAPLISNFFLCSYALINFSCFHASITNSPGWRPSFKYYSKWTALFGSVISVVLMFLLTWWAALITFGIIIFLFGYVTYKKPEVNWGSSVQAGTYNMALSYSVSLAGVEDHVKNFRPQCLVLTGPPNLRPALVDFVGSFTKNVSLMICGDILMVSRPWLNCRKVRSFYTPFKGDNLREGARHLMQQECLVFFVFWSCLGFWLLESKSSLSLFCLSDTFDANYGVCILRMMDGLDVTEELQCEGVPMFICQSCGHPFFISSPFSDVDIPNHTINNDIRTVFQTKQGKKTIDVYWISDDGGLTLLVPYLLTRRKRWRKSKVRVFIIGQQQTMEEEMLVLLRRFRLDVGDVIVMTDSQRPPFPKNLKRFEDSVAAFRLREGQQQGDGSVQQQQQQRTEGPWKISDKQMDALRLKVRVCYYLSLPVPQSDCPSSLYMAWLDTLSCGLHCPVLLIRGNQQNVLTFYCQ
;
A
#
# COMPACT_ATOMS: atom_id res chain seq x y z
N MET A 1 38.54 22.02 43.28
CA MET A 1 37.33 22.05 44.13
C MET A 1 36.31 22.93 43.44
N GLY A 2 35.24 22.49 42.77
CA GLY A 2 34.72 21.17 42.42
C GLY A 2 33.57 21.37 41.40
N ASP A 3 33.50 20.45 40.41
CA ASP A 3 32.38 19.82 39.67
C ASP A 3 30.97 20.46 39.69
N SER A 4 30.06 20.34 38.70
CA SER A 4 29.84 19.61 37.41
C SER A 4 28.51 20.19 36.85
N GLY A 5 28.08 20.18 35.58
CA GLY A 5 28.37 19.34 34.41
C GLY A 5 27.19 18.41 34.09
N THR A 6 26.07 18.90 33.51
CA THR A 6 24.91 18.07 33.12
C THR A 6 24.99 17.64 31.65
N GLY A 7 25.21 16.34 31.44
CA GLY A 7 25.20 15.66 30.15
C GLY A 7 24.04 14.66 30.03
N SER A 8 23.51 14.59 28.80
CA SER A 8 22.62 13.61 28.17
C SER A 8 22.46 12.23 28.81
N LEU A 9 21.20 11.84 29.06
CA LEU A 9 20.78 10.49 29.43
C LEU A 9 20.30 9.71 28.18
N SER A 10 21.24 9.09 27.47
CA SER A 10 20.96 8.05 26.47
C SER A 10 22.12 7.05 26.43
N ALA A 11 22.27 6.32 27.53
CA ALA A 11 23.08 5.10 27.65
C ALA A 11 22.49 4.30 28.82
N ILE A 12 22.69 2.99 28.85
CA ILE A 12 22.08 2.00 29.76
C ILE A 12 20.78 1.38 29.23
N HIS A 13 20.91 0.67 28.11
CA HIS A 13 20.50 -0.75 28.07
C HIS A 13 21.40 -1.60 27.12
N GLU A 14 22.59 -1.09 26.74
CA GLU A 14 23.74 -1.92 26.35
C GLU A 14 24.55 -2.22 27.62
N GLN A 15 24.21 -3.28 28.37
CA GLN A 15 25.13 -3.85 29.37
C GLN A 15 24.80 -5.29 29.83
N ASN A 16 24.01 -6.06 29.07
CA ASN A 16 23.68 -7.45 29.43
C ASN A 16 24.05 -8.51 28.36
N GLU A 17 25.12 -8.30 27.59
CA GLU A 17 25.72 -9.35 26.73
C GLU A 17 27.27 -9.35 26.75
N GLU A 18 27.89 -9.08 27.90
CA GLU A 18 29.33 -9.39 28.10
C GLU A 18 29.49 -10.33 29.29
N ASN A 19 29.21 -11.61 29.06
CA ASN A 19 29.92 -12.75 29.67
C ASN A 19 29.45 -14.07 29.05
N SER A 20 29.83 -14.29 27.79
CA SER A 20 29.99 -15.64 27.25
C SER A 20 31.25 -15.65 26.39
N ALA A 21 32.35 -16.11 26.98
CA ALA A 21 33.56 -16.44 26.24
C ALA A 21 33.25 -17.60 25.28
N GLY A 22 33.11 -17.29 23.98
CA GLY A 22 32.84 -18.28 22.94
C GLY A 22 32.91 -17.68 21.55
N GLY A 23 34.10 -17.72 20.92
CA GLY A 23 34.31 -17.58 19.48
C GLY A 23 34.05 -16.19 18.88
N LYS A 24 35.11 -15.42 18.59
CA LYS A 24 35.03 -14.29 17.66
C LYS A 24 34.61 -14.82 16.27
N VAL A 25 33.32 -14.76 15.96
CA VAL A 25 32.82 -14.94 14.60
C VAL A 25 33.43 -13.80 13.78
N LYS A 26 34.37 -14.10 12.89
CA LYS A 26 34.88 -13.14 11.89
C LYS A 26 33.67 -12.58 11.14
N GLN A 27 33.32 -11.32 11.37
CA GLN A 27 32.34 -10.64 10.53
C GLN A 27 32.84 -10.66 9.08
N PRO A 28 31.99 -10.96 8.09
CA PRO A 28 32.40 -11.03 6.69
C PRO A 28 32.97 -9.69 6.24
N VAL A 29 34.02 -9.74 5.41
CA VAL A 29 34.66 -8.54 4.84
C VAL A 29 33.64 -7.82 3.96
N ARG A 30 33.16 -6.65 4.39
CA ARG A 30 32.21 -5.83 3.63
C ARG A 30 32.90 -5.08 2.49
N PHE A 31 32.23 -4.97 1.35
CA PHE A 31 32.76 -4.31 0.16
C PHE A 31 32.67 -2.78 0.27
N GLY A 32 33.64 -2.09 -0.36
CA GLY A 32 33.60 -0.64 -0.56
C GLY A 32 32.77 -0.26 -1.80
N TRP A 33 32.61 1.05 -2.05
CA TRP A 33 31.78 1.54 -3.16
C TRP A 33 32.36 1.23 -4.55
N ILE A 34 33.68 1.16 -4.70
CA ILE A 34 34.33 0.85 -5.99
C ILE A 34 34.06 -0.60 -6.39
N THR A 35 34.47 -1.55 -5.54
CA THR A 35 34.36 -2.98 -5.83
C THR A 35 32.94 -3.50 -5.70
N GLY A 36 32.19 -3.01 -4.71
CA GLY A 36 30.83 -3.47 -4.42
C GLY A 36 29.75 -2.84 -5.31
N VAL A 37 29.93 -1.61 -5.79
CA VAL A 37 28.88 -0.91 -6.57
C VAL A 37 29.37 -0.57 -7.97
N MET A 38 30.45 0.22 -8.10
CA MET A 38 30.88 0.75 -9.40
C MET A 38 31.24 -0.38 -10.39
N VAL A 39 32.14 -1.29 -10.01
CA VAL A 39 32.57 -2.41 -10.87
C VAL A 39 31.39 -3.28 -11.27
N ARG A 40 30.49 -3.60 -10.34
CA ARG A 40 29.30 -4.42 -10.62
C ARG A 40 28.32 -3.75 -11.56
N CYS A 41 28.06 -2.45 -11.37
CA CYS A 41 27.22 -1.68 -12.27
C CYS A 41 27.85 -1.59 -13.66
N MET A 42 29.16 -1.34 -13.77
CA MET A 42 29.86 -1.28 -15.06
C MET A 42 29.79 -2.62 -15.81
N LEU A 43 30.04 -3.74 -15.13
CA LEU A 43 29.96 -5.08 -15.72
C LEU A 43 28.57 -5.43 -16.26
N ASN A 44 27.52 -4.97 -15.59
CA ASN A 44 26.14 -5.24 -16.02
C ASN A 44 25.64 -4.28 -17.10
N ILE A 45 26.19 -3.06 -17.16
CA ILE A 45 25.90 -2.08 -18.23
C ILE A 45 26.65 -2.49 -19.51
N TRP A 46 27.93 -2.86 -19.40
CA TRP A 46 28.71 -3.44 -20.50
C TRP A 46 28.25 -4.86 -20.84
N GLY A 47 27.10 -4.95 -21.49
CA GLY A 47 26.56 -6.18 -22.04
C GLY A 47 27.00 -6.44 -23.47
N VAL A 48 26.40 -7.46 -24.05
CA VAL A 48 26.71 -7.94 -25.42
C VAL A 48 26.45 -6.91 -26.52
N ILE A 49 25.51 -5.98 -26.30
CA ILE A 49 25.12 -4.94 -27.26
C ILE A 49 26.28 -3.99 -27.57
N LEU A 50 27.16 -3.72 -26.58
CA LEU A 50 28.34 -2.86 -26.78
C LEU A 50 29.21 -3.38 -27.93
N PHE A 51 29.40 -4.70 -28.00
CA PHE A 51 30.33 -5.30 -28.95
C PHE A 51 29.68 -5.65 -30.28
N LEU A 52 28.45 -6.19 -30.26
CA LEU A 52 27.81 -6.75 -31.46
C LEU A 52 26.87 -5.80 -32.20
N ARG A 53 26.39 -4.76 -31.53
CA ARG A 53 25.30 -3.92 -32.08
C ARG A 53 25.62 -2.44 -32.09
N LEU A 54 26.55 -1.94 -31.27
CA LEU A 54 26.86 -0.51 -31.24
C LEU A 54 27.39 0.01 -32.59
N SER A 55 28.29 -0.72 -33.24
CA SER A 55 28.78 -0.38 -34.58
C SER A 55 27.64 -0.41 -35.61
N TRP A 56 26.81 -1.45 -35.58
CA TRP A 56 25.65 -1.57 -36.47
C TRP A 56 24.59 -0.48 -36.27
N ILE A 57 24.32 -0.08 -35.02
CA ILE A 57 23.45 1.06 -34.74
C ILE A 57 24.08 2.36 -35.27
N THR A 58 25.41 2.49 -35.19
CA THR A 58 26.15 3.66 -35.70
C THR A 58 26.10 3.75 -37.23
N SER A 59 26.14 2.62 -37.94
CA SER A 59 26.02 2.64 -39.42
C SER A 59 24.62 3.06 -39.87
N GLN A 60 23.57 2.56 -39.22
CA GLN A 60 22.18 2.86 -39.56
C GLN A 60 21.76 4.29 -39.18
N ALA A 61 22.00 4.70 -37.93
CA ALA A 61 21.56 6.00 -37.42
C ALA A 61 22.55 7.14 -37.77
N GLY A 62 23.81 6.80 -38.06
CA GLY A 62 24.90 7.78 -38.14
C GLY A 62 25.37 8.26 -36.77
N ILE A 63 26.59 8.79 -36.70
CA ILE A 63 27.27 9.11 -35.43
C ILE A 63 26.44 10.06 -34.55
N ILE A 64 25.88 11.12 -35.13
CA ILE A 64 25.12 12.15 -34.38
C ILE A 64 23.87 11.54 -33.75
N LEU A 65 23.10 10.78 -34.52
CA LEU A 65 21.84 10.23 -34.05
C LEU A 65 22.06 9.08 -33.07
N THR A 66 23.13 8.30 -33.23
CA THR A 66 23.57 7.32 -32.22
C THR A 66 23.90 8.00 -30.89
N TRP A 67 24.58 9.14 -30.91
CA TRP A 67 24.80 9.92 -29.68
C TRP A 67 23.49 10.40 -29.05
N VAL A 68 22.51 10.82 -29.84
CA VAL A 68 21.16 11.16 -29.34
C VAL A 68 20.49 9.94 -28.68
N ILE A 69 20.60 8.75 -29.27
CA ILE A 69 20.10 7.48 -28.70
C ILE A 69 20.78 7.19 -27.35
N ILE A 70 22.11 7.34 -27.29
CA ILE A 70 22.88 7.15 -26.06
C ILE A 70 22.44 8.16 -25.00
N PHE A 71 22.37 9.46 -25.31
CA PHE A 71 21.98 10.49 -24.36
C PHE A 71 20.53 10.35 -23.87
N MET A 72 19.59 9.96 -24.72
CA MET A 72 18.23 9.63 -24.30
C MET A 72 18.22 8.46 -23.30
N SER A 73 18.98 7.40 -23.57
CA SER A 73 19.05 6.24 -22.68
C SER A 73 19.67 6.60 -21.33
N VAL A 74 20.76 7.37 -21.36
CA VAL A 74 21.47 7.87 -20.18
C VAL A 74 20.62 8.84 -19.37
N LEU A 75 19.78 9.65 -20.02
CA LEU A 75 18.84 10.54 -19.33
C LEU A 75 17.86 9.73 -18.48
N VAL A 76 17.22 8.70 -19.05
CA VAL A 76 16.29 7.83 -18.33
C VAL A 76 16.98 7.13 -17.16
N THR A 77 18.16 6.57 -17.38
CA THR A 77 18.87 5.81 -16.34
C THR A 77 19.46 6.72 -15.27
N SER A 78 19.94 7.91 -15.61
CA SER A 78 20.43 8.91 -14.65
C SER A 78 19.31 9.42 -13.76
N VAL A 79 18.16 9.78 -14.32
CA VAL A 79 17.00 10.19 -13.51
C VAL A 79 16.55 9.08 -12.58
N THR A 80 16.52 7.84 -13.06
CA THR A 80 16.19 6.68 -12.23
C THR A 80 17.24 6.44 -11.15
N CYS A 81 18.53 6.66 -11.45
CA CYS A 81 19.60 6.60 -10.46
C CYS A 81 19.44 7.65 -9.36
N LEU A 82 18.99 8.86 -9.67
CA LEU A 82 18.69 9.89 -8.67
C LEU A 82 17.54 9.44 -7.73
N SER A 83 16.49 8.81 -8.29
CA SER A 83 15.39 8.25 -7.51
C SER A 83 15.84 7.08 -6.63
N VAL A 84 16.64 6.15 -7.16
CA VAL A 84 17.22 5.04 -6.38
C VAL A 84 18.16 5.56 -5.28
N SER A 85 18.92 6.62 -5.55
CA SER A 85 19.78 7.27 -4.56
C SER A 85 18.97 7.94 -3.44
N ALA A 86 17.81 8.49 -3.76
CA ALA A 86 16.87 9.01 -2.76
C ALA A 86 16.29 7.88 -1.89
N ILE A 87 15.95 6.73 -2.48
CA ILE A 87 15.50 5.55 -1.75
C ILE A 87 16.61 5.01 -0.84
N SER A 88 17.85 4.90 -1.33
CA SER A 88 18.98 4.35 -0.56
C SER A 88 19.45 5.25 0.56
N THR A 89 19.10 6.54 0.55
CA THR A 89 19.42 7.50 1.61
C THR A 89 18.24 7.76 2.55
N ASN A 90 17.14 7.03 2.36
CA ASN A 90 15.95 7.13 3.18
C ASN A 90 15.96 6.07 4.30
N GLY A 91 16.56 6.44 5.43
CA GLY A 91 16.67 5.56 6.60
C GLY A 91 17.69 4.43 6.41
N LYS A 92 17.71 3.48 7.35
CA LYS A 92 18.73 2.44 7.41
C LYS A 92 18.48 1.35 6.36
N VAL A 93 19.37 1.27 5.38
CA VAL A 93 19.35 0.20 4.36
C VAL A 93 19.75 -1.13 5.00
N SER A 94 18.86 -2.12 4.98
CA SER A 94 19.13 -3.47 5.51
C SER A 94 19.53 -4.45 4.40
N SER A 95 19.96 -5.65 4.81
CA SER A 95 20.62 -6.67 3.98
C SER A 95 19.75 -7.41 2.95
N GLY A 96 18.59 -6.86 2.55
CA GLY A 96 17.63 -7.55 1.67
C GLY A 96 17.72 -7.23 0.17
N GLY A 97 18.73 -6.46 -0.28
CA GLY A 97 18.90 -6.08 -1.68
C GLY A 97 17.94 -5.01 -2.18
N ALA A 98 17.88 -4.81 -3.51
CA ALA A 98 17.17 -3.70 -4.13
C ALA A 98 15.66 -3.72 -3.86
N TYR A 99 15.00 -4.88 -3.96
CA TYR A 99 13.57 -4.98 -3.68
C TYR A 99 13.24 -4.66 -2.22
N PHE A 100 14.02 -5.16 -1.27
CA PHE A 100 13.80 -4.86 0.15
C PHE A 100 13.93 -3.36 0.43
N MET A 101 14.92 -2.72 -0.17
CA MET A 101 15.11 -1.27 -0.06
C MET A 101 13.90 -0.49 -0.61
N ILE A 102 13.38 -0.90 -1.76
CA ILE A 102 12.22 -0.28 -2.43
C ILE A 102 10.93 -0.52 -1.63
N SER A 103 10.65 -1.76 -1.23
CA SER A 103 9.37 -2.14 -0.59
C SER A 103 9.21 -1.55 0.80
N ARG A 104 10.30 -1.45 1.57
CA ARG A 104 10.26 -0.86 2.93
C ARG A 104 10.17 0.65 2.91
N THR A 105 10.65 1.29 1.85
CA THR A 105 10.61 2.74 1.71
C THR A 105 9.26 3.22 1.16
N LEU A 106 8.70 2.51 0.18
CA LEU A 106 7.52 2.96 -0.58
C LEU A 106 6.23 2.30 -0.12
N GLY A 107 6.33 1.20 0.63
CA GLY A 107 5.23 0.37 1.11
C GLY A 107 4.92 -0.84 0.21
N PRO A 108 4.11 -1.78 0.69
CA PRO A 108 3.81 -3.04 -0.02
C PRO A 108 3.03 -2.82 -1.32
N GLU A 109 2.21 -1.77 -1.39
CA GLU A 109 1.36 -1.44 -2.54
C GLU A 109 2.17 -1.08 -3.80
N MET A 110 3.27 -0.33 -3.64
CA MET A 110 4.17 0.02 -4.74
C MET A 110 5.31 -0.99 -4.90
N GLY A 111 5.86 -1.47 -3.78
CA GLY A 111 6.98 -2.40 -3.78
C GLY A 111 6.66 -3.75 -4.41
N GLY A 112 5.47 -4.29 -4.16
CA GLY A 112 5.04 -5.60 -4.69
C GLY A 112 5.06 -5.66 -6.23
N PRO A 113 4.32 -4.79 -6.94
CA PRO A 113 4.34 -4.74 -8.41
C PRO A 113 5.75 -4.48 -8.98
N ILE A 114 6.51 -3.55 -8.40
CA ILE A 114 7.88 -3.25 -8.83
C ILE A 114 8.76 -4.51 -8.73
N GLY A 115 8.68 -5.24 -7.61
CA GLY A 115 9.46 -6.47 -7.39
C GLY A 115 9.16 -7.57 -8.39
N VAL A 116 7.89 -7.79 -8.74
CA VAL A 116 7.48 -8.80 -9.75
C VAL A 116 8.03 -8.44 -11.12
N VAL A 117 7.77 -7.21 -11.58
CA VAL A 117 8.18 -6.76 -12.93
C VAL A 117 9.71 -6.74 -13.04
N PHE A 118 10.41 -6.27 -12.01
CA PHE A 118 11.87 -6.22 -12.00
C PHE A 118 12.51 -7.61 -11.99
N SER A 119 11.96 -8.57 -11.23
CA SER A 119 12.44 -9.96 -11.24
C SER A 119 12.26 -10.60 -12.63
N PHE A 120 11.10 -10.40 -13.25
CA PHE A 120 10.85 -10.87 -14.62
C PHE A 120 11.81 -10.23 -15.63
N ALA A 121 12.01 -8.91 -15.54
CA ALA A 121 12.92 -8.17 -16.40
C ALA A 121 14.37 -8.69 -16.31
N ASN A 122 14.85 -8.98 -15.09
CA ASN A 122 16.17 -9.58 -14.89
C ASN A 122 16.27 -11.00 -15.50
N ALA A 123 15.22 -11.82 -15.43
CA ALA A 123 15.22 -13.13 -16.08
C ALA A 123 15.36 -13.04 -17.61
N LEU A 124 14.70 -12.07 -18.25
CA LEU A 124 14.89 -11.81 -19.67
C LEU A 124 16.28 -11.22 -19.97
N GLY A 125 16.82 -10.38 -19.09
CA GLY A 125 18.19 -9.86 -19.18
C GLY A 125 19.25 -10.99 -19.19
N CYS A 126 19.02 -12.06 -18.43
CA CYS A 126 19.84 -13.27 -18.52
C CYS A 126 19.76 -13.90 -19.92
N ALA A 127 18.54 -14.08 -20.46
CA ALA A 127 18.34 -14.68 -21.77
C ALA A 127 19.02 -13.88 -22.90
N LEU A 128 18.89 -12.55 -22.90
CA LEU A 128 19.51 -11.69 -23.91
C LEU A 128 21.03 -11.83 -23.97
N ASN A 129 21.69 -11.78 -22.80
CA ASN A 129 23.13 -11.87 -22.74
C ASN A 129 23.62 -13.29 -23.09
N THR A 130 22.87 -14.33 -22.74
CA THR A 130 23.17 -15.70 -23.17
C THR A 130 22.98 -15.89 -24.68
N VAL A 131 21.93 -15.32 -25.28
CA VAL A 131 21.73 -15.37 -26.74
C VAL A 131 22.86 -14.64 -27.46
N GLY A 132 23.28 -13.48 -26.96
CA GLY A 132 24.41 -12.74 -27.54
C GLY A 132 25.74 -13.50 -27.44
N PHE A 133 25.98 -14.23 -26.35
CA PHE A 133 27.11 -15.17 -26.27
C PHE A 133 26.99 -16.31 -27.29
N ALA A 134 25.80 -16.89 -27.43
CA ALA A 134 25.58 -17.98 -28.38
C ALA A 134 25.74 -17.52 -29.84
N GLU A 135 25.36 -16.28 -30.17
CA GLU A 135 25.56 -15.67 -31.48
C GLU A 135 27.06 -15.56 -31.81
N THR A 136 27.90 -15.09 -30.88
CA THR A 136 29.35 -15.00 -31.13
C THR A 136 30.04 -16.34 -31.24
N VAL A 137 29.65 -17.33 -30.43
CA VAL A 137 30.20 -18.70 -30.59
C VAL A 137 29.78 -19.30 -31.93
N ARG A 138 28.53 -19.07 -32.35
CA ARG A 138 28.03 -19.52 -33.66
C ARG A 138 28.81 -18.86 -34.81
N ASP A 139 29.07 -17.55 -34.74
CA ASP A 139 29.83 -16.84 -35.77
C ASP A 139 31.27 -17.37 -35.87
N LEU A 140 31.92 -17.66 -34.73
CA LEU A 140 33.23 -18.33 -34.71
C LEU A 140 33.19 -19.73 -35.29
N LEU A 141 32.13 -20.51 -35.04
CA LEU A 141 31.97 -21.84 -35.64
C LEU A 141 31.82 -21.77 -37.17
N ILE A 142 31.14 -20.75 -37.69
CA ILE A 142 31.04 -20.50 -39.13
C ILE A 142 32.42 -20.14 -39.71
N GLU A 143 33.18 -19.28 -39.02
CA GLU A 143 34.53 -18.89 -39.46
C GLU A 143 35.48 -20.10 -39.57
N TYR A 144 35.36 -21.07 -38.66
CA TYR A 144 36.14 -22.33 -38.69
C TYR A 144 35.47 -23.48 -39.46
N ASN A 145 34.40 -23.23 -40.22
CA ASN A 145 33.66 -24.24 -41.01
C ASN A 145 33.16 -25.46 -40.19
N SER A 146 32.78 -25.25 -38.92
CA SER A 146 32.27 -26.29 -38.01
C SER A 146 30.81 -26.05 -37.65
N VAL A 147 29.92 -26.07 -38.65
CA VAL A 147 28.47 -25.93 -38.45
C VAL A 147 27.88 -27.24 -37.90
N MET A 148 27.11 -27.17 -36.83
CA MET A 148 26.52 -28.37 -36.19
C MET A 148 25.22 -28.78 -36.85
N VAL A 149 24.26 -27.85 -36.98
CA VAL A 149 22.94 -28.10 -37.58
C VAL A 149 22.53 -26.97 -38.53
N ASP A 150 22.17 -25.80 -37.99
CA ASP A 150 21.72 -24.61 -38.73
C ASP A 150 22.06 -23.35 -37.93
N SER A 151 22.24 -22.21 -38.58
CA SER A 151 22.63 -20.95 -37.92
C SER A 151 21.74 -20.53 -36.74
N ILE A 152 20.42 -20.72 -36.84
CA ILE A 152 19.48 -20.38 -35.76
C ILE A 152 19.43 -21.48 -34.70
N ASN A 153 19.46 -22.75 -35.11
CA ASN A 153 19.38 -23.88 -34.17
C ASN A 153 20.67 -24.02 -33.35
N ASP A 154 21.82 -23.67 -33.93
CA ASP A 154 23.10 -23.65 -33.23
C ASP A 154 23.09 -22.63 -32.08
N VAL A 155 22.51 -21.44 -32.30
CA VAL A 155 22.30 -20.43 -31.23
C VAL A 155 21.41 -20.99 -30.11
N ARG A 156 20.34 -21.74 -30.44
CA ARG A 156 19.47 -22.38 -29.42
C ARG A 156 20.20 -23.41 -28.59
N ILE A 157 20.99 -24.27 -29.24
CA ILE A 157 21.74 -25.36 -28.59
C ILE A 157 22.81 -24.76 -27.68
N ILE A 158 23.65 -23.87 -28.21
CA ILE A 158 24.73 -23.22 -27.44
C ILE A 158 24.15 -22.40 -26.29
N GLY A 159 23.08 -21.65 -26.53
CA GLY A 159 22.40 -20.87 -25.50
C GLY A 159 21.85 -21.73 -24.37
N THR A 160 21.25 -22.88 -24.70
CA THR A 160 20.74 -23.85 -23.71
C THR A 160 21.87 -24.48 -22.88
N ILE A 161 22.98 -24.86 -23.52
CA ILE A 161 24.16 -25.39 -22.82
C ILE A 161 24.75 -24.31 -21.89
N THR A 162 24.81 -23.07 -22.35
CA THR A 162 25.42 -21.98 -21.58
C THR A 162 24.57 -21.60 -20.37
N VAL A 163 23.25 -21.44 -20.52
CA VAL A 163 22.37 -21.11 -19.38
C VAL A 163 22.30 -22.25 -18.36
N THR A 164 22.38 -23.51 -18.80
CA THR A 164 22.48 -24.67 -17.88
C THR A 164 23.81 -24.67 -17.12
N SER A 165 24.94 -24.40 -17.79
CA SER A 165 26.24 -24.25 -17.10
C SER A 165 26.24 -23.08 -16.11
N LEU A 166 25.68 -21.92 -16.50
CA LEU A 166 25.56 -20.76 -15.61
C LEU A 166 24.68 -21.06 -14.38
N LEU A 167 23.59 -21.81 -14.56
CA LEU A 167 22.77 -22.28 -13.44
C LEU A 167 23.59 -23.14 -12.48
N LEU A 168 24.34 -24.12 -12.98
CA LEU A 168 25.20 -24.98 -12.15
C LEU A 168 26.24 -24.16 -11.38
N ILE A 169 26.85 -23.15 -12.02
CA ILE A 169 27.79 -22.23 -11.37
C ILE A 169 27.10 -21.43 -10.27
N SER A 170 25.90 -20.89 -10.52
CA SER A 170 25.15 -20.14 -9.52
C SER A 170 24.76 -20.97 -8.29
N LEU A 171 24.52 -22.28 -8.49
CA LEU A 171 24.21 -23.22 -7.41
C LEU A 171 25.43 -23.63 -6.58
N ALA A 172 26.64 -23.57 -7.15
CA ALA A 172 27.88 -23.93 -6.47
C ALA A 172 28.32 -22.92 -5.37
N GLY A 173 27.81 -21.68 -5.41
CA GLY A 173 27.90 -20.72 -4.31
C GLY A 173 28.31 -19.30 -4.70
N MET A 174 27.79 -18.33 -3.94
CA MET A 174 27.96 -16.87 -4.15
C MET A 174 29.39 -16.34 -4.03
N GLU A 175 30.26 -17.03 -3.28
CA GLU A 175 31.65 -16.58 -3.10
C GLU A 175 32.43 -16.63 -4.42
N TRP A 176 32.21 -17.66 -5.23
CA TRP A 176 32.86 -17.84 -6.53
C TRP A 176 32.41 -16.78 -7.54
N GLU A 177 31.13 -16.44 -7.55
CA GLU A 177 30.58 -15.37 -8.41
C GLU A 177 31.33 -14.04 -8.19
N SER A 178 31.47 -13.61 -6.94
CA SER A 178 32.09 -12.32 -6.60
C SER A 178 33.56 -12.22 -7.03
N LYS A 179 34.32 -13.32 -6.95
CA LYS A 179 35.71 -13.38 -7.40
C LYS A 179 35.80 -13.39 -8.93
N THR A 180 34.89 -14.11 -9.59
CA THR A 180 34.86 -14.22 -11.05
C THR A 180 34.50 -12.89 -11.72
N GLN A 181 33.63 -12.08 -11.09
CA GLN A 181 33.30 -10.73 -11.61
C GLN A 181 34.54 -9.83 -11.74
N ILE A 182 35.46 -9.86 -10.76
CA ILE A 182 36.70 -9.05 -10.82
C ILE A 182 37.59 -9.52 -11.99
N LEU A 183 37.66 -10.84 -12.22
CA LEU A 183 38.38 -11.40 -13.37
C LEU A 183 37.79 -10.92 -14.70
N PHE A 184 36.46 -11.02 -14.87
CA PHE A 184 35.79 -10.54 -16.08
C PHE A 184 35.98 -9.04 -16.30
N PHE A 185 36.01 -8.24 -15.24
CA PHE A 185 36.30 -6.81 -15.33
C PHE A 185 37.70 -6.53 -15.85
N LEU A 186 38.72 -7.26 -15.36
CA LEU A 186 40.09 -7.11 -15.85
C LEU A 186 40.22 -7.50 -17.32
N VAL A 187 39.59 -8.60 -17.73
CA VAL A 187 39.55 -9.01 -19.16
C VAL A 187 38.93 -7.91 -20.01
N LEU A 188 37.81 -7.33 -19.59
CA LEU A 188 37.15 -6.24 -20.33
C LEU A 188 38.01 -4.98 -20.43
N MET A 189 38.75 -4.60 -19.37
CA MET A 189 39.67 -3.46 -19.43
C MET A 189 40.78 -3.67 -20.45
N VAL A 190 41.34 -4.88 -20.48
CA VAL A 190 42.38 -5.26 -21.46
C VAL A 190 41.79 -5.28 -22.88
N THR A 191 40.56 -5.75 -23.05
CA THR A 191 39.85 -5.71 -24.33
C THR A 191 39.64 -4.28 -24.83
N PHE A 192 39.22 -3.34 -23.97
CA PHE A 192 39.07 -1.93 -24.38
C PHE A 192 40.40 -1.30 -24.78
N ALA A 193 41.48 -1.56 -24.02
CA ALA A 193 42.81 -1.08 -24.40
C ALA A 193 43.24 -1.63 -25.77
N ASN A 194 43.01 -2.92 -26.03
CA ASN A 194 43.30 -3.58 -27.30
C ASN A 194 42.52 -2.97 -28.49
N TYR A 195 41.24 -2.63 -28.28
CA TYR A 195 40.43 -1.94 -29.28
C TYR A 195 41.04 -0.58 -29.65
N PHE A 196 41.32 0.28 -28.66
CA PHE A 196 41.85 1.62 -28.94
C PHE A 196 43.25 1.58 -29.56
N VAL A 197 44.11 0.66 -29.13
CA VAL A 197 45.43 0.46 -29.78
C VAL A 197 45.26 0.02 -31.23
N GLY A 198 44.32 -0.89 -31.51
CA GLY A 198 44.00 -1.34 -32.88
C GLY A 198 43.63 -0.21 -33.83
N THR A 199 42.84 0.77 -33.37
CA THR A 199 42.42 1.90 -34.20
C THR A 199 43.58 2.76 -34.73
N VAL A 200 44.76 2.70 -34.11
CA VAL A 200 45.95 3.49 -34.47
C VAL A 200 46.92 2.70 -35.36
N ILE A 201 46.87 1.36 -35.33
CA ILE A 201 47.73 0.50 -36.13
C ILE A 201 47.29 0.58 -37.60
N PRO A 202 48.22 0.65 -38.57
CA PRO A 202 47.87 0.74 -39.97
C PRO A 202 47.18 -0.52 -40.49
N ALA A 203 45.98 -0.36 -41.07
CA ALA A 203 45.22 -1.42 -41.71
C ALA A 203 46.01 -2.15 -42.81
N THR A 204 46.03 -3.47 -42.73
CA THR A 204 46.52 -4.37 -43.78
C THR A 204 45.59 -4.33 -45.02
N PRO A 205 46.07 -4.69 -46.22
CA PRO A 205 45.22 -4.72 -47.42
C PRO A 205 44.01 -5.67 -47.29
N GLU A 206 44.11 -6.72 -46.47
CA GLU A 206 42.99 -7.61 -46.17
C GLU A 206 41.92 -6.92 -45.31
N GLU A 207 42.33 -6.19 -44.27
CA GLU A 207 41.41 -5.40 -43.43
C GLU A 207 40.77 -4.23 -44.19
N GLN A 208 41.52 -3.63 -45.13
CA GLN A 208 41.00 -2.61 -46.04
C GLN A 208 39.91 -3.17 -46.97
N ALA A 209 40.08 -4.38 -47.49
CA ALA A 209 39.06 -5.06 -48.29
C ALA A 209 37.76 -5.30 -47.48
N MET A 210 37.88 -5.50 -46.16
CA MET A 210 36.75 -5.65 -45.24
C MET A 210 36.17 -4.31 -44.73
N GLY A 211 36.78 -3.18 -45.11
CA GLY A 211 36.25 -1.84 -44.88
C GLY A 211 36.97 -0.99 -43.82
N PHE A 212 38.10 -1.44 -43.25
CA PHE A 212 38.87 -0.68 -42.25
C PHE A 212 39.99 0.15 -42.89
N PHE A 213 39.97 1.47 -42.70
CA PHE A 213 40.87 2.43 -43.38
C PHE A 213 41.60 3.40 -42.45
N ASN A 214 41.66 3.06 -41.16
CA ASN A 214 42.09 3.94 -40.04
C ASN A 214 41.29 5.25 -40.00
N TYR A 215 41.67 6.19 -39.13
CA TYR A 215 41.03 7.50 -39.02
C TYR A 215 41.10 8.31 -40.33
N ARG A 216 39.95 8.49 -40.99
CA ARG A 216 39.80 9.30 -42.20
C ARG A 216 38.65 10.30 -42.06
N ALA A 217 38.90 11.54 -42.49
CA ALA A 217 37.89 12.60 -42.46
C ALA A 217 36.73 12.32 -43.41
N ASP A 218 37.00 11.74 -44.58
CA ASP A 218 35.96 11.43 -45.58
C ASP A 218 34.95 10.40 -45.05
N ILE A 219 35.45 9.31 -44.43
CA ILE A 219 34.62 8.26 -43.80
C ILE A 219 33.80 8.84 -42.64
N PHE A 220 34.41 9.71 -41.83
CA PHE A 220 33.72 10.37 -40.73
C PHE A 220 32.54 11.23 -41.22
N VAL A 221 32.71 11.99 -42.32
CA VAL A 221 31.66 12.83 -42.89
C VAL A 221 30.55 12.00 -43.53
N GLU A 222 30.89 10.88 -44.17
CA GLU A 222 29.93 9.95 -44.76
C GLU A 222 29.05 9.27 -43.70
N ASN A 223 29.66 8.83 -42.58
CA ASN A 223 28.96 8.17 -41.47
C ASN A 223 28.23 9.14 -40.52
N LEU A 224 28.23 10.44 -40.81
CA LEU A 224 27.72 11.46 -39.90
C LEU A 224 26.18 11.48 -39.84
N PHE A 225 25.53 11.22 -40.99
CA PHE A 225 24.08 11.25 -41.18
C PHE A 225 23.47 9.85 -41.27
N PRO A 226 22.19 9.65 -40.92
CA PRO A 226 21.54 8.34 -40.97
C PRO A 226 21.40 7.79 -42.39
N ASP A 227 21.51 6.46 -42.50
CA ASP A 227 21.12 5.68 -43.68
C ASP A 227 20.34 4.44 -43.22
N TRP A 228 19.02 4.53 -43.29
CA TRP A 228 18.11 3.51 -42.78
C TRP A 228 17.93 2.40 -43.81
N ARG A 229 18.38 1.18 -43.47
CA ARG A 229 18.28 0.01 -44.35
C ARG A 229 17.35 -1.06 -43.76
N GLY A 230 16.61 -1.71 -44.65
CA GLY A 230 15.68 -2.78 -44.31
C GLY A 230 14.35 -2.30 -43.70
N ALA A 231 13.41 -3.24 -43.53
CA ALA A 231 12.08 -2.96 -42.97
C ALA A 231 12.11 -2.55 -41.48
N GLU A 232 13.25 -2.76 -40.80
CA GLU A 232 13.48 -2.50 -39.37
C GLU A 232 14.32 -1.22 -39.10
N GLY A 233 14.67 -0.46 -40.15
CA GLY A 233 15.51 0.73 -40.07
C GLY A 233 14.78 1.97 -39.53
N ASN A 234 14.37 1.97 -38.26
CA ASN A 234 13.72 3.12 -37.63
C ASN A 234 14.48 3.61 -36.39
N PHE A 235 14.45 4.92 -36.13
CA PHE A 235 15.08 5.54 -34.96
C PHE A 235 14.68 4.86 -33.64
N PHE A 236 13.37 4.67 -33.41
CA PHE A 236 12.88 4.06 -32.18
C PHE A 236 13.24 2.58 -32.05
N GLN A 237 13.39 1.87 -33.18
CA GLN A 237 13.81 0.47 -33.16
C GLN A 237 15.30 0.35 -32.79
N MET A 238 16.16 1.22 -33.33
CA MET A 238 17.56 1.30 -32.90
C MET A 238 17.68 1.70 -31.43
N PHE A 239 16.85 2.63 -30.96
CA PHE A 239 16.76 2.93 -29.53
C PHE A 239 16.31 1.71 -28.71
N ALA A 240 15.33 0.94 -29.17
CA ALA A 240 14.85 -0.27 -28.50
C ALA A 240 15.93 -1.36 -28.37
N ILE A 241 16.75 -1.50 -29.40
CA ILE A 241 17.87 -2.45 -29.47
C ILE A 241 19.04 -1.96 -28.62
N PHE A 242 19.27 -0.64 -28.55
CA PHE A 242 20.34 -0.06 -27.73
C PHE A 242 20.00 -0.04 -26.25
N PHE A 243 18.77 0.31 -25.87
CA PHE A 243 18.38 0.58 -24.48
C PHE A 243 18.80 -0.51 -23.47
N PRO A 244 18.82 -1.83 -23.79
CA PRO A 244 19.30 -2.83 -22.85
C PRO A 244 20.78 -2.71 -22.47
N SER A 245 21.59 -2.00 -23.23
CA SER A 245 22.97 -1.66 -22.85
C SER A 245 23.06 -0.58 -21.77
N ALA A 246 21.99 0.18 -21.52
CA ALA A 246 21.97 1.19 -20.46
C ALA A 246 21.37 0.66 -19.14
N ILE A 247 20.85 -0.57 -19.16
CA ILE A 247 20.23 -1.25 -18.01
C ILE A 247 21.34 -1.74 -17.05
N GLY A 248 20.95 -2.18 -15.85
CA GLY A 248 21.88 -2.77 -14.89
C GLY A 248 22.33 -1.82 -13.77
N ILE A 249 21.78 -0.61 -13.72
CA ILE A 249 22.09 0.39 -12.67
C ILE A 249 21.77 -0.06 -11.24
N LEU A 250 20.87 -1.03 -11.07
CA LEU A 250 20.49 -1.60 -9.76
C LEU A 250 21.37 -2.79 -9.33
N ALA A 251 22.38 -3.16 -10.12
CA ALA A 251 23.28 -4.27 -9.79
C ALA A 251 23.99 -4.05 -8.44
N GLY A 252 24.47 -2.83 -8.18
CA GLY A 252 25.09 -2.49 -6.90
C GLY A 252 24.10 -2.40 -5.73
N ALA A 253 22.83 -2.07 -5.99
CA ALA A 253 21.79 -2.05 -4.96
C ALA A 253 21.34 -3.46 -4.54
N ASN A 254 21.52 -4.48 -5.39
CA ASN A 254 21.17 -5.86 -5.09
C ASN A 254 22.00 -6.48 -3.96
N ILE A 255 23.22 -5.99 -3.71
CA ILE A 255 24.08 -6.43 -2.61
C ILE A 255 24.20 -5.39 -1.50
N SER A 256 23.15 -4.60 -1.27
CA SER A 256 23.13 -3.55 -0.25
C SER A 256 23.52 -4.04 1.16
N GLY A 257 23.33 -5.33 1.45
CA GLY A 257 23.73 -5.95 2.72
C GLY A 257 25.21 -6.22 2.90
N ASP A 258 25.94 -6.37 1.80
CA ASP A 258 27.37 -6.72 1.81
C ASP A 258 28.26 -5.48 1.72
N LEU A 259 27.66 -4.29 1.59
CA LEU A 259 28.35 -3.00 1.55
C LEU A 259 28.67 -2.49 2.95
N ARG A 260 29.82 -1.84 3.10
CA ARG A 260 30.20 -1.17 4.36
C ARG A 260 29.19 -0.07 4.73
N ASP A 261 28.96 0.85 3.78
CA ASP A 261 28.09 2.03 3.93
C ASP A 261 27.17 2.19 2.69
N PRO A 262 26.01 1.51 2.63
CA PRO A 262 25.15 1.49 1.45
C PRO A 262 24.60 2.87 1.06
N GLU A 263 24.29 3.72 2.05
CA GLU A 263 23.71 5.06 1.84
C GLU A 263 24.60 5.97 0.99
N THR A 264 25.93 5.84 1.13
CA THR A 264 26.91 6.64 0.38
C THR A 264 27.51 5.89 -0.81
N ALA A 265 27.64 4.57 -0.71
CA ALA A 265 28.24 3.73 -1.74
C ALA A 265 27.37 3.60 -2.99
N ILE A 266 26.05 3.43 -2.81
CA ILE A 266 25.12 3.21 -3.93
C ILE A 266 25.06 4.46 -4.84
N PRO A 267 24.80 5.68 -4.31
CA PRO A 267 24.73 6.87 -5.18
C PRO A 267 26.04 7.16 -5.91
N LYS A 268 27.19 7.08 -5.21
CA LYS A 268 28.50 7.37 -5.82
C LYS A 268 28.89 6.32 -6.86
N GLY A 269 28.74 5.05 -6.53
CA GLY A 269 29.14 3.95 -7.40
C GLY A 269 28.28 3.88 -8.67
N THR A 270 26.96 4.02 -8.55
CA THR A 270 26.08 3.92 -9.71
C THR A 270 26.20 5.13 -10.65
N LEU A 271 26.27 6.36 -10.13
CA LEU A 271 26.46 7.55 -10.97
C LEU A 271 27.82 7.53 -11.71
N MET A 272 28.90 7.12 -11.02
CA MET A 272 30.22 7.01 -11.65
C MET A 272 30.25 5.89 -12.70
N ALA A 273 29.55 4.77 -12.47
CA ALA A 273 29.41 3.70 -13.44
C ALA A 273 28.66 4.14 -14.71
N ILE A 274 27.53 4.87 -14.56
CA ILE A 274 26.79 5.44 -15.69
C ILE A 274 27.67 6.40 -16.49
N PHE A 275 28.41 7.28 -15.81
CA PHE A 275 29.32 8.22 -16.47
C PHE A 275 30.43 7.50 -17.25
N GLY A 276 31.11 6.53 -16.62
CA GLY A 276 32.21 5.79 -17.26
C GLY A 276 31.76 4.95 -18.45
N THR A 277 30.60 4.30 -18.35
CA THR A 277 30.02 3.51 -19.45
C THR A 277 29.54 4.40 -20.59
N THR A 278 28.90 5.54 -20.30
CA THR A 278 28.50 6.53 -21.31
C THR A 278 29.71 7.01 -22.11
N MET A 279 30.82 7.34 -21.43
CA MET A 279 32.04 7.76 -22.11
C MET A 279 32.57 6.66 -23.04
N SER A 280 32.55 5.39 -22.61
CA SER A 280 32.95 4.27 -23.46
C SER A 280 32.07 4.11 -24.71
N TYR A 281 30.75 4.27 -24.59
CA TYR A 281 29.84 4.19 -25.75
C TYR A 281 30.06 5.31 -26.75
N LEU A 282 30.25 6.55 -26.28
CA LEU A 282 30.51 7.70 -27.15
C LEU A 282 31.82 7.55 -27.91
N LEU A 283 32.89 7.11 -27.21
CA LEU A 283 34.20 6.89 -27.80
C LEU A 283 34.15 5.78 -28.86
N ILE A 284 33.58 4.61 -28.56
CA ILE A 284 33.54 3.50 -29.51
C ILE A 284 32.68 3.85 -30.74
N SER A 285 31.56 4.56 -30.55
CA SER A 285 30.71 4.98 -31.67
C SER A 285 31.46 5.94 -32.62
N VAL A 286 32.16 6.95 -32.09
CA VAL A 286 32.90 7.89 -32.95
C VAL A 286 34.12 7.25 -33.60
N THR A 287 34.86 6.39 -32.89
CA THR A 287 36.04 5.72 -33.45
C THR A 287 35.66 4.69 -34.49
N ALA A 288 34.59 3.91 -34.30
CA ALA A 288 34.07 3.02 -35.32
C ALA A 288 33.59 3.80 -36.55
N GLY A 289 32.82 4.88 -36.33
CA GLY A 289 32.31 5.78 -37.36
C GLY A 289 33.39 6.46 -38.21
N ALA A 290 34.56 6.75 -37.64
CA ALA A 290 35.65 7.43 -38.33
C ALA A 290 36.61 6.49 -39.08
N CYS A 291 36.55 5.18 -38.81
CA CYS A 291 37.55 4.21 -39.28
C CYS A 291 37.02 3.17 -40.27
N VAL A 292 35.71 2.91 -40.29
CA VAL A 292 35.12 1.79 -41.05
C VAL A 292 34.02 2.30 -41.98
N LEU A 293 34.02 1.82 -43.23
CA LEU A 293 32.97 2.09 -44.21
C LEU A 293 31.68 1.30 -43.91
N ARG A 294 30.54 1.77 -44.42
CA ARG A 294 29.24 1.10 -44.23
C ARG A 294 29.18 -0.26 -44.91
N ASP A 295 29.70 -0.32 -46.14
CA ASP A 295 29.71 -1.50 -46.99
C ASP A 295 31.12 -1.82 -47.45
N ALA A 296 31.45 -3.12 -47.46
CA ALA A 296 32.69 -3.62 -48.01
C ALA A 296 32.50 -5.05 -48.55
N SER A 297 33.18 -5.37 -49.66
CA SER A 297 33.04 -6.67 -50.31
C SER A 297 33.95 -7.76 -49.72
N GLY A 298 35.06 -7.40 -49.07
CA GLY A 298 36.06 -8.35 -48.58
C GLY A 298 36.94 -8.99 -49.66
N ASN A 299 36.82 -8.58 -50.92
CA ASN A 299 37.57 -9.17 -52.03
C ASN A 299 38.77 -8.31 -52.40
N LEU A 300 39.98 -8.89 -52.38
CA LEU A 300 41.22 -8.19 -52.74
C LEU A 300 41.26 -7.71 -54.20
N ASN A 301 40.46 -8.34 -55.08
CA ASN A 301 40.35 -8.00 -56.49
C ASN A 301 39.63 -6.66 -56.75
N ASP A 302 38.97 -6.09 -55.73
CA ASP A 302 38.27 -4.80 -55.84
C ASP A 302 39.20 -3.59 -55.61
N SER A 303 40.52 -3.83 -55.49
CA SER A 303 41.53 -2.79 -55.44
C SER A 303 41.69 -2.10 -56.81
N LEU A 304 41.71 -0.77 -56.81
CA LEU A 304 41.81 0.04 -58.01
C LEU A 304 43.28 0.36 -58.34
N PRO A 305 43.73 0.19 -59.60
CA PRO A 305 45.03 0.68 -60.02
C PRO A 305 45.04 2.21 -60.09
N LEU A 306 46.22 2.81 -59.92
CA LEU A 306 46.48 4.27 -59.87
C LEU A 306 45.96 5.10 -61.07
N ASN A 307 45.49 4.47 -62.17
CA ASN A 307 44.97 5.10 -63.39
C ASN A 307 43.57 4.57 -63.76
N TYR A 308 42.67 4.45 -62.79
CA TYR A 308 41.29 4.02 -63.06
C TYR A 308 40.40 5.20 -63.48
N SER A 309 39.77 5.10 -64.66
CA SER A 309 38.85 6.11 -65.21
C SER A 309 37.41 5.59 -65.35
N GLY A 310 37.04 4.57 -64.58
CA GLY A 310 35.68 4.01 -64.58
C GLY A 310 34.70 4.82 -63.71
N PRO A 311 33.38 4.53 -63.79
CA PRO A 311 32.37 5.20 -62.99
C PRO A 311 32.48 4.73 -61.54
N CYS A 312 33.09 5.55 -60.69
CA CYS A 312 33.03 5.35 -59.25
C CYS A 312 33.09 6.70 -58.52
N ASP A 313 31.96 7.09 -57.93
CA ASP A 313 31.79 8.35 -57.20
C ASP A 313 31.83 8.18 -55.67
N ASP A 314 31.99 6.95 -55.18
CA ASP A 314 31.96 6.63 -53.75
C ASP A 314 33.28 6.97 -53.03
N VAL A 315 33.20 7.22 -51.72
CA VAL A 315 34.36 7.55 -50.87
C VAL A 315 35.41 6.44 -50.89
N ALA A 316 35.00 5.18 -51.03
CA ALA A 316 35.88 4.02 -51.18
C ALA A 316 36.85 4.17 -52.37
N CYS A 317 36.40 4.79 -53.47
CA CYS A 317 37.21 4.92 -54.68
C CYS A 317 38.31 5.96 -54.55
N LYS A 318 38.10 7.02 -53.74
CA LYS A 318 39.18 7.94 -53.34
C LYS A 318 40.27 7.24 -52.52
N LEU A 319 39.91 6.14 -51.84
CA LEU A 319 40.80 5.32 -51.04
C LEU A 319 41.41 4.14 -51.83
N GLY A 320 41.12 4.04 -53.14
CA GLY A 320 41.68 3.01 -54.02
C GLY A 320 40.91 1.68 -54.04
N TRP A 321 39.62 1.67 -53.67
CA TRP A 321 38.77 0.47 -53.64
C TRP A 321 37.41 0.71 -54.30
N ASN A 322 36.91 -0.25 -55.08
CA ASN A 322 35.60 -0.14 -55.74
C ASN A 322 34.60 -1.17 -55.18
N PHE A 323 33.73 -0.72 -54.28
CA PHE A 323 32.67 -1.56 -53.69
C PHE A 323 31.28 -1.33 -54.33
N THR A 324 31.18 -0.54 -55.40
CA THR A 324 29.90 -0.06 -55.96
C THR A 324 29.01 -1.20 -56.46
N LYS A 325 29.59 -2.30 -56.97
CA LYS A 325 28.83 -3.50 -57.38
C LYS A 325 28.05 -4.12 -56.23
N CYS A 326 28.69 -4.17 -55.07
CA CYS A 326 28.22 -4.82 -53.87
C CYS A 326 27.15 -3.98 -53.16
N GLU A 327 27.33 -2.67 -53.18
CA GLU A 327 26.39 -1.69 -52.63
C GLU A 327 25.09 -1.64 -53.43
N GLN A 328 25.17 -1.63 -54.77
CA GLN A 328 23.98 -1.64 -55.63
C GLN A 328 23.17 -2.95 -55.51
N SER A 329 23.85 -4.09 -55.33
CA SER A 329 23.19 -5.37 -55.12
C SER A 329 22.71 -5.60 -53.69
N GLN A 330 23.14 -4.76 -52.72
CA GLN A 330 22.89 -4.95 -51.29
C GLN A 330 23.30 -6.35 -50.77
N THR A 331 24.34 -6.93 -51.37
CA THR A 331 24.84 -8.28 -51.02
C THR A 331 26.19 -8.24 -50.31
N CYS A 332 26.53 -7.12 -49.67
CA CYS A 332 27.83 -6.97 -49.04
C CYS A 332 27.98 -7.81 -47.78
N PRO A 333 29.03 -8.65 -47.69
CA PRO A 333 29.27 -9.47 -46.50
C PRO A 333 29.94 -8.69 -45.36
N PHE A 334 30.73 -7.65 -45.67
CA PHE A 334 31.48 -6.86 -44.70
C PHE A 334 31.06 -5.39 -44.69
N GLY A 335 31.70 -4.61 -43.83
CA GLY A 335 31.34 -3.23 -43.51
C GLY A 335 30.49 -3.12 -42.24
N MET A 336 30.35 -1.88 -41.78
CA MET A 336 29.69 -1.56 -40.51
C MET A 336 28.18 -1.87 -40.49
N SER A 337 27.53 -1.97 -41.66
CA SER A 337 26.10 -2.32 -41.76
C SER A 337 25.84 -3.83 -41.81
N ASN A 338 26.78 -4.62 -42.33
CA ASN A 338 26.53 -6.03 -42.65
C ASN A 338 27.22 -7.01 -41.70
N SER A 339 28.35 -6.61 -41.12
CA SER A 339 29.07 -7.44 -40.13
C SER A 339 28.87 -6.94 -38.71
N PHE A 340 28.47 -7.83 -37.81
CA PHE A 340 28.36 -7.52 -36.37
C PHE A 340 29.70 -7.59 -35.63
N GLN A 341 30.76 -8.11 -36.25
CA GLN A 341 32.09 -8.30 -35.64
C GLN A 341 33.09 -7.20 -35.99
N VAL A 342 32.61 -6.00 -36.35
CA VAL A 342 33.46 -4.86 -36.76
C VAL A 342 34.47 -4.47 -35.67
N LEU A 343 34.11 -4.58 -34.39
CA LEU A 343 35.05 -4.27 -33.30
C LEU A 343 36.21 -5.28 -33.24
N SER A 344 36.00 -6.53 -33.65
CA SER A 344 37.07 -7.53 -33.78
C SER A 344 38.03 -7.13 -34.90
N LEU A 345 37.48 -6.73 -36.05
CA LEU A 345 38.23 -6.29 -37.24
C LEU A 345 39.14 -5.07 -36.96
N VAL A 346 38.67 -4.10 -36.17
CA VAL A 346 39.41 -2.86 -35.88
C VAL A 346 40.49 -3.04 -34.79
N SER A 347 40.44 -4.13 -34.05
CA SER A 347 41.30 -4.33 -32.87
C SER A 347 42.70 -4.82 -33.24
N ALA A 348 43.69 -4.55 -32.37
CA ALA A 348 45.07 -5.00 -32.62
C ALA A 348 45.22 -6.54 -32.59
N PHE A 349 44.36 -7.20 -31.82
CA PHE A 349 44.30 -8.66 -31.73
C PHE A 349 42.85 -9.12 -31.58
N GLY A 350 42.26 -9.60 -32.67
CA GLY A 350 40.84 -10.01 -32.77
C GLY A 350 40.39 -11.01 -31.70
N PRO A 351 41.13 -12.10 -31.41
CA PRO A 351 40.71 -13.08 -30.40
C PRO A 351 40.58 -12.52 -28.97
N LEU A 352 41.21 -11.38 -28.68
CA LEU A 352 41.05 -10.72 -27.38
C LEU A 352 39.75 -9.89 -27.29
N ILE A 353 39.21 -9.43 -28.42
CA ILE A 353 37.85 -8.87 -28.47
C ILE A 353 36.84 -9.96 -28.20
N THR A 354 36.96 -11.13 -28.84
CA THR A 354 36.02 -12.24 -28.62
C THR A 354 36.05 -12.73 -27.17
N ALA A 355 37.24 -12.82 -26.55
CA ALA A 355 37.37 -13.07 -25.11
C ALA A 355 36.67 -12.00 -24.25
N GLY A 356 36.74 -10.73 -24.64
CA GLY A 356 36.00 -9.64 -24.00
C GLY A 356 34.49 -9.75 -24.18
N VAL A 357 34.01 -10.15 -25.36
CA VAL A 357 32.57 -10.39 -25.58
C VAL A 357 32.08 -11.52 -24.67
N PHE A 358 32.86 -12.60 -24.53
CA PHE A 358 32.55 -13.68 -23.59
C PHE A 358 32.54 -13.20 -22.14
N ALA A 359 33.51 -12.37 -21.73
CA ALA A 359 33.54 -11.80 -20.39
C ALA A 359 32.30 -10.94 -20.11
N ALA A 360 31.94 -10.00 -21.00
CA ALA A 360 30.77 -9.13 -20.85
C ALA A 360 29.43 -9.88 -20.82
N SER A 361 29.24 -10.82 -21.76
CA SER A 361 28.00 -11.57 -21.90
C SER A 361 27.80 -12.55 -20.73
N LEU A 362 28.82 -13.34 -20.38
CA LEU A 362 28.72 -14.30 -19.27
C LEU A 362 28.64 -13.58 -17.91
N SER A 363 29.35 -12.47 -17.70
CA SER A 363 29.27 -11.72 -16.44
C SER A 363 27.87 -11.15 -16.22
N SER A 364 27.29 -10.51 -17.24
CA SER A 364 25.95 -9.93 -17.18
C SER A 364 24.88 -11.00 -17.03
N ALA A 365 24.97 -12.10 -17.80
CA ALA A 365 24.03 -13.22 -17.70
C ALA A 365 24.05 -13.84 -16.29
N LEU A 366 25.24 -14.11 -15.74
CA LEU A 366 25.39 -14.64 -14.38
C LEU A 366 24.80 -13.68 -13.33
N ALA A 367 25.08 -12.38 -13.45
CA ALA A 367 24.58 -11.38 -12.50
C ALA A 367 23.05 -11.28 -12.52
N PHE A 368 22.43 -11.32 -13.70
CA PHE A 368 20.97 -11.33 -13.84
C PHE A 368 20.34 -12.64 -13.34
N LEU A 369 20.99 -13.78 -13.60
CA LEU A 369 20.54 -15.10 -13.13
C LEU A 369 20.55 -15.22 -11.60
N VAL A 370 21.49 -14.55 -10.92
CA VAL A 370 21.54 -14.48 -9.45
C VAL A 370 20.58 -13.42 -8.89
N SER A 371 20.43 -12.29 -9.58
CA SER A 371 19.58 -11.19 -9.14
C SER A 371 18.09 -11.52 -9.16
N ALA A 372 17.58 -12.10 -10.25
CA ALA A 372 16.15 -12.32 -10.42
C ALA A 372 15.53 -13.22 -9.32
N PRO A 373 16.12 -14.37 -8.96
CA PRO A 373 15.61 -15.26 -7.91
C PRO A 373 15.69 -14.67 -6.52
N LYS A 374 16.73 -13.88 -6.20
CA LYS A 374 16.89 -13.24 -4.89
C LYS A 374 15.84 -12.16 -4.65
N VAL A 375 15.60 -11.33 -5.67
CA VAL A 375 14.48 -10.36 -5.65
C VAL A 375 13.16 -11.10 -5.45
N PHE A 376 12.93 -12.17 -6.21
CA PHE A 376 11.69 -12.94 -6.13
C PHE A 376 11.53 -13.63 -4.77
N GLN A 377 12.61 -14.14 -4.18
CA GLN A 377 12.59 -14.78 -2.87
C GLN A 377 12.17 -13.80 -1.77
N CYS A 378 12.73 -12.58 -1.76
CA CYS A 378 12.36 -11.55 -0.80
C CYS A 378 10.88 -11.17 -0.94
N LEU A 379 10.39 -11.00 -2.17
CA LEU A 379 8.98 -10.76 -2.43
C LEU A 379 8.09 -11.90 -1.91
N CYS A 380 8.50 -13.16 -2.11
CA CYS A 380 7.74 -14.32 -1.67
C CYS A 380 7.72 -14.46 -0.14
N LYS A 381 8.79 -14.06 0.56
CA LYS A 381 8.84 -14.06 2.04
C LYS A 381 7.87 -13.05 2.65
N ASP A 382 7.59 -11.96 1.94
CA ASP A 382 6.65 -10.94 2.38
C ASP A 382 5.17 -11.36 2.21
N ASN A 383 4.87 -12.49 1.54
CA ASN A 383 3.53 -13.05 1.36
C ASN A 383 2.46 -12.06 0.84
N ILE A 384 2.89 -11.05 0.06
CA ILE A 384 2.00 -10.01 -0.51
C ILE A 384 0.97 -10.67 -1.45
N TYR A 385 1.44 -11.51 -2.38
CA TYR A 385 0.59 -12.29 -3.26
C TYR A 385 0.39 -13.71 -2.68
N PRO A 386 -0.81 -14.29 -2.78
CA PRO A 386 -1.05 -15.67 -2.34
C PRO A 386 -0.30 -16.64 -3.28
N TYR A 387 -0.05 -17.86 -2.80
CA TYR A 387 0.55 -18.98 -3.54
C TYR A 387 2.02 -18.82 -3.97
N ILE A 388 2.55 -17.60 -4.12
CA ILE A 388 3.97 -17.39 -4.47
C ILE A 388 4.93 -17.73 -3.32
N GLY A 389 4.43 -17.80 -2.06
CA GLY A 389 5.24 -18.17 -0.89
C GLY A 389 6.00 -19.51 -1.04
N PHE A 390 5.53 -20.40 -1.91
CA PHE A 390 6.23 -21.64 -2.29
C PHE A 390 7.67 -21.41 -2.79
N PHE A 391 7.92 -20.32 -3.53
CA PHE A 391 9.23 -19.99 -4.09
C PHE A 391 10.15 -19.26 -3.11
N GLY A 392 9.62 -18.80 -1.96
CA GLY A 392 10.39 -18.07 -0.94
C GLY A 392 11.26 -18.94 -0.03
N LYS A 393 11.07 -20.27 -0.06
CA LYS A 393 11.81 -21.22 0.79
C LYS A 393 13.29 -21.26 0.39
N GLY A 394 14.16 -20.80 1.29
CA GLY A 394 15.61 -20.93 1.15
C GLY A 394 16.11 -22.33 1.51
N TYR A 395 17.17 -22.77 0.84
CA TYR A 395 17.84 -24.05 1.07
C TYR A 395 19.33 -23.83 1.38
N GLY A 396 19.93 -24.75 2.14
CA GLY A 396 21.35 -24.70 2.51
C GLY A 396 21.69 -23.65 3.58
N LYS A 397 22.98 -23.52 3.91
CA LYS A 397 23.48 -22.58 4.94
C LYS A 397 23.26 -21.10 4.57
N ASN A 398 23.24 -20.78 3.28
CA ASN A 398 23.15 -19.40 2.78
C ASN A 398 21.72 -18.97 2.42
N ASN A 399 20.70 -19.76 2.75
CA ASN A 399 19.30 -19.48 2.41
C ASN A 399 19.03 -19.25 0.91
N GLU A 400 19.68 -20.01 0.03
CA GLU A 400 19.57 -19.83 -1.43
C GLU A 400 18.21 -20.33 -1.97
N PRO A 401 17.51 -19.56 -2.84
CA PRO A 401 16.18 -19.90 -3.32
C PRO A 401 16.19 -20.83 -4.54
N LEU A 402 16.51 -22.12 -4.35
CA LEU A 402 16.59 -23.12 -5.44
C LEU A 402 15.36 -23.12 -6.37
N ARG A 403 14.15 -23.02 -5.80
CA ARG A 403 12.90 -23.02 -6.59
C ARG A 403 12.77 -21.79 -7.49
N ALA A 404 13.21 -20.63 -7.00
CA ALA A 404 13.18 -19.41 -7.79
C ALA A 404 14.28 -19.40 -8.87
N TYR A 405 15.44 -20.01 -8.62
CA TYR A 405 16.47 -20.24 -9.66
C TYR A 405 15.91 -21.10 -10.79
N ILE A 406 15.21 -22.20 -10.48
CA ILE A 406 14.57 -23.05 -11.49
C ILE A 406 13.51 -22.28 -12.28
N LEU A 407 12.69 -21.46 -11.62
CA LEU A 407 11.70 -20.62 -12.31
C LEU A 407 12.38 -19.61 -13.26
N CYS A 408 13.42 -18.92 -12.79
CA CYS A 408 14.19 -17.99 -13.62
C CYS A 408 14.85 -18.70 -14.81
N TYR A 409 15.41 -19.89 -14.59
CA TYR A 409 16.00 -20.71 -15.65
C TYR A 409 14.97 -21.09 -16.71
N LEU A 410 13.77 -21.53 -16.32
CA LEU A 410 12.70 -21.89 -17.27
C LEU A 410 12.24 -20.69 -18.10
N ILE A 411 12.10 -19.51 -17.46
CA ILE A 411 11.76 -18.27 -18.16
C ILE A 411 12.88 -17.90 -19.13
N ALA A 412 14.14 -17.90 -18.68
CA ALA A 412 15.27 -17.57 -19.53
C ALA A 412 15.39 -18.53 -20.73
N LEU A 413 15.21 -19.83 -20.50
CA LEU A 413 15.23 -20.86 -21.54
C LEU A 413 14.14 -20.62 -22.59
N ALA A 414 12.92 -20.28 -22.19
CA ALA A 414 11.83 -19.98 -23.13
C ALA A 414 12.18 -18.82 -24.08
N PHE A 415 12.87 -17.78 -23.59
CA PHE A 415 13.31 -16.66 -24.41
C PHE A 415 14.56 -16.98 -25.25
N ILE A 416 15.47 -17.82 -24.75
CA ILE A 416 16.63 -18.30 -25.52
C ILE A 416 16.18 -19.07 -26.77
N LEU A 417 15.08 -19.83 -26.68
CA LEU A 417 14.53 -20.58 -27.83
C LEU A 417 14.07 -19.70 -29.00
N ILE A 418 13.83 -18.41 -28.79
CA ILE A 418 13.54 -17.46 -29.88
C ILE A 418 14.78 -17.29 -30.78
N ALA A 419 15.99 -17.33 -30.20
CA ALA A 419 17.30 -17.27 -30.87
C ALA A 419 17.56 -16.04 -31.77
N GLN A 420 16.78 -14.97 -31.60
CA GLN A 420 16.97 -13.71 -32.33
C GLN A 420 17.11 -12.54 -31.36
N LEU A 421 18.33 -12.00 -31.27
CA LEU A 421 18.67 -10.94 -30.33
C LEU A 421 17.87 -9.65 -30.56
N ASN A 422 17.63 -9.30 -31.83
CA ASN A 422 16.93 -8.06 -32.22
C ASN A 422 15.43 -8.07 -31.84
N VAL A 423 14.82 -9.25 -31.65
CA VAL A 423 13.43 -9.39 -31.19
C VAL A 423 13.34 -9.39 -29.67
N ILE A 424 14.33 -9.97 -28.99
CA ILE A 424 14.37 -10.07 -27.53
C ILE A 424 14.67 -8.69 -26.90
N ALA A 425 15.54 -7.89 -27.50
CA ALA A 425 15.96 -6.60 -26.96
C ALA A 425 14.80 -5.59 -26.74
N PRO A 426 13.90 -5.33 -27.72
CA PRO A 426 12.75 -4.44 -27.51
C PRO A 426 11.81 -4.89 -26.39
N LEU A 427 11.61 -6.20 -26.22
CA LEU A 427 10.76 -6.73 -25.15
C LEU A 427 11.35 -6.44 -23.77
N ILE A 428 12.66 -6.62 -23.61
CA ILE A 428 13.39 -6.29 -22.39
C ILE A 428 13.30 -4.81 -22.07
N SER A 429 13.52 -3.97 -23.09
CA SER A 429 13.44 -2.52 -22.96
C SER A 429 12.10 -2.08 -22.37
N ASN A 430 10.98 -2.67 -22.79
CA ASN A 430 9.68 -2.38 -22.21
C ASN A 430 9.56 -2.73 -20.72
N PHE A 431 9.99 -3.92 -20.31
CA PHE A 431 9.87 -4.34 -18.90
C PHE A 431 10.76 -3.52 -17.94
N PHE A 432 11.95 -3.13 -18.39
CA PHE A 432 12.82 -2.26 -17.59
C PHE A 432 12.36 -0.79 -17.61
N LEU A 433 11.92 -0.25 -18.74
CA LEU A 433 11.30 1.09 -18.78
C LEU A 433 10.08 1.17 -17.87
N CYS A 434 9.26 0.13 -17.87
CA CYS A 434 8.14 -0.03 -16.94
C CYS A 434 8.59 -0.01 -15.47
N SER A 435 9.61 -0.79 -15.12
CA SER A 435 10.16 -0.83 -13.76
C SER A 435 10.71 0.53 -13.33
N TYR A 436 11.44 1.21 -14.21
CA TYR A 436 12.00 2.55 -13.97
C TYR A 436 10.90 3.61 -13.86
N ALA A 437 9.86 3.53 -14.68
CA ALA A 437 8.68 4.39 -14.61
C ALA A 437 8.00 4.27 -13.24
N LEU A 438 7.83 3.04 -12.73
CA LEU A 438 7.22 2.78 -11.42
C LEU A 438 8.09 3.25 -10.26
N ILE A 439 9.40 3.01 -10.30
CA ILE A 439 10.33 3.50 -9.26
C ILE A 439 10.27 5.03 -9.17
N ASN A 440 10.36 5.71 -10.32
CA ASN A 440 10.31 7.16 -10.43
C ASN A 440 8.96 7.73 -9.97
N PHE A 441 7.85 7.14 -10.44
CA PHE A 441 6.50 7.53 -10.03
C PHE A 441 6.30 7.37 -8.51
N SER A 442 6.79 6.28 -7.94
CA SER A 442 6.64 5.99 -6.51
C SER A 442 7.40 7.01 -5.65
N CYS A 443 8.61 7.40 -6.05
CA CYS A 443 9.36 8.45 -5.35
C CYS A 443 8.65 9.81 -5.43
N PHE A 444 8.12 10.16 -6.60
CA PHE A 444 7.30 11.36 -6.79
C PHE A 444 6.04 11.32 -5.89
N HIS A 445 5.31 10.21 -5.89
CA HIS A 445 4.11 10.01 -5.09
C HIS A 445 4.39 10.10 -3.58
N ALA A 446 5.48 9.49 -3.11
CA ALA A 446 5.88 9.59 -1.70
C ALA A 446 6.25 11.04 -1.31
N SER A 447 6.90 11.78 -2.23
CA SER A 447 7.30 13.16 -2.01
C SER A 447 6.13 14.15 -2.02
N ILE A 448 5.09 13.92 -2.83
CA ILE A 448 3.92 14.81 -2.90
C ILE A 448 2.93 14.54 -1.77
N THR A 449 2.83 13.29 -1.32
CA THR A 449 1.96 12.90 -0.21
C THR A 449 2.54 13.25 1.16
N ASN A 450 3.77 13.79 1.22
CA ASN A 450 4.51 14.10 2.44
C ASN A 450 4.47 12.93 3.43
N SER A 451 4.78 11.71 2.95
CA SER A 451 4.73 10.54 3.82
C SER A 451 5.79 10.66 4.93
N PRO A 452 5.45 10.43 6.22
CA PRO A 452 6.39 10.67 7.32
C PRO A 452 7.68 9.86 7.25
N GLY A 453 7.62 8.67 6.63
CA GLY A 453 8.74 7.76 6.41
C GLY A 453 9.60 8.11 5.18
N TRP A 454 9.25 9.14 4.41
CA TRP A 454 10.02 9.58 3.25
C TRP A 454 10.75 10.89 3.55
N ARG A 455 12.05 10.79 3.82
CA ARG A 455 12.98 11.89 4.14
C ARG A 455 14.33 11.66 3.45
N PRO A 456 14.39 11.67 2.12
CA PRO A 456 15.63 11.43 1.39
C PRO A 456 16.66 12.52 1.73
N SER A 457 17.86 12.14 2.14
CA SER A 457 18.96 13.07 2.43
C SER A 457 19.82 13.42 1.19
N PHE A 458 19.56 12.76 0.06
CA PHE A 458 20.32 12.95 -1.17
C PHE A 458 20.08 14.33 -1.82
N LYS A 459 21.16 15.12 -1.96
CA LYS A 459 21.11 16.53 -2.39
C LYS A 459 20.57 16.76 -3.81
N TYR A 460 20.86 15.87 -4.76
CA TYR A 460 20.48 16.05 -6.18
C TYR A 460 19.09 15.49 -6.51
N TYR A 461 18.37 14.99 -5.52
CA TYR A 461 17.01 14.50 -5.71
C TYR A 461 16.00 15.66 -5.78
N SER A 462 15.10 15.61 -6.75
CA SER A 462 13.93 16.49 -6.84
C SER A 462 12.71 15.70 -7.28
N LYS A 463 11.55 15.98 -6.66
CA LYS A 463 10.27 15.33 -6.98
C LYS A 463 9.88 15.52 -8.45
N TRP A 464 10.17 16.68 -9.04
CA TRP A 464 9.83 16.99 -10.43
C TRP A 464 10.72 16.22 -11.41
N THR A 465 11.99 16.01 -11.08
CA THR A 465 12.89 15.17 -11.87
C THR A 465 12.41 13.73 -11.88
N ALA A 466 11.93 13.22 -10.74
CA ALA A 466 11.33 11.88 -10.68
C ALA A 466 10.04 11.78 -11.52
N LEU A 467 9.16 12.79 -11.48
CA LEU A 467 7.96 12.82 -12.35
C LEU A 467 8.35 12.82 -13.84
N PHE A 468 9.31 13.65 -14.22
CA PHE A 468 9.84 13.70 -15.59
C PHE A 468 10.38 12.32 -16.03
N GLY A 469 11.16 11.66 -15.18
CA GLY A 469 11.67 10.30 -15.43
C GLY A 469 10.58 9.25 -15.60
N SER A 470 9.48 9.38 -14.86
CA SER A 470 8.32 8.49 -15.01
C SER A 470 7.63 8.71 -16.35
N VAL A 471 7.31 9.97 -16.69
CA VAL A 471 6.60 10.33 -17.93
C VAL A 471 7.42 9.96 -19.16
N ILE A 472 8.72 10.28 -19.19
CA ILE A 472 9.57 9.95 -20.34
C ILE A 472 9.68 8.44 -20.54
N SER A 473 9.78 7.65 -19.46
CA SER A 473 9.83 6.19 -19.55
C SER A 473 8.54 5.60 -20.11
N VAL A 474 7.38 6.14 -19.71
CA VAL A 474 6.07 5.72 -20.24
C VAL A 474 5.93 6.08 -21.72
N VAL A 475 6.29 7.31 -22.09
CA VAL A 475 6.23 7.76 -23.50
C VAL A 475 7.13 6.88 -24.36
N LEU A 476 8.37 6.62 -23.94
CA LEU A 476 9.29 5.75 -24.66
C LEU A 476 8.73 4.33 -24.79
N MET A 477 8.13 3.77 -23.74
CA MET A 477 7.52 2.43 -23.81
C MET A 477 6.44 2.32 -24.90
N PHE A 478 5.58 3.34 -25.04
CA PHE A 478 4.57 3.38 -26.11
C PHE A 478 5.17 3.61 -27.50
N LEU A 479 6.23 4.41 -27.61
CA LEU A 479 6.93 4.66 -28.87
C LEU A 479 7.71 3.43 -29.37
N LEU A 480 8.17 2.56 -28.47
CA LEU A 480 8.85 1.32 -28.83
C LEU A 480 7.88 0.28 -29.36
N THR A 481 6.96 -0.19 -28.51
CA THR A 481 5.99 -1.24 -28.87
C THR A 481 4.69 -1.04 -28.08
N TRP A 482 3.76 -0.30 -28.69
CA TRP A 482 2.49 0.10 -28.05
C TRP A 482 1.65 -1.07 -27.51
N TRP A 483 1.59 -2.20 -28.22
CA TRP A 483 0.78 -3.35 -27.81
C TRP A 483 1.36 -4.02 -26.56
N ALA A 484 2.69 -4.18 -26.53
CA ALA A 484 3.39 -4.74 -25.38
C ALA A 484 3.30 -3.78 -24.18
N ALA A 485 3.36 -2.47 -24.42
CA ALA A 485 3.15 -1.44 -23.40
C ALA A 485 1.75 -1.53 -22.75
N LEU A 486 0.70 -1.76 -23.55
CA LEU A 486 -0.66 -1.95 -23.02
C LEU A 486 -0.77 -3.21 -22.15
N ILE A 487 -0.12 -4.30 -22.55
CA ILE A 487 -0.10 -5.55 -21.77
C ILE A 487 0.63 -5.33 -20.44
N THR A 488 1.80 -4.68 -20.44
CA THR A 488 2.55 -4.42 -19.21
C THR A 488 1.76 -3.52 -18.24
N PHE A 489 1.13 -2.46 -18.75
CA PHE A 489 0.25 -1.62 -17.93
C PHE A 489 -0.95 -2.39 -17.36
N GLY A 490 -1.58 -3.25 -18.16
CA GLY A 490 -2.67 -4.11 -17.70
C GLY A 490 -2.24 -5.02 -16.54
N ILE A 491 -1.05 -5.62 -16.64
CA ILE A 491 -0.47 -6.46 -15.58
C ILE A 491 -0.21 -5.62 -14.31
N ILE A 492 0.37 -4.43 -14.43
CA ILE A 492 0.64 -3.56 -13.27
C ILE A 492 -0.65 -3.14 -12.57
N ILE A 493 -1.65 -2.67 -13.34
CA ILE A 493 -2.93 -2.22 -12.77
C ILE A 493 -3.61 -3.38 -12.04
N PHE A 494 -3.55 -4.58 -12.61
CA PHE A 494 -4.05 -5.78 -11.95
C PHE A 494 -3.28 -6.10 -10.65
N LEU A 495 -1.95 -6.09 -10.68
CA LEU A 495 -1.10 -6.35 -9.50
C LEU A 495 -1.34 -5.31 -8.40
N PHE A 496 -1.35 -4.03 -8.75
CA PHE A 496 -1.61 -2.93 -7.83
C PHE A 496 -3.02 -3.03 -7.24
N GLY A 497 -4.05 -3.18 -8.08
CA GLY A 497 -5.44 -3.33 -7.65
C GLY A 497 -5.65 -4.55 -6.75
N TYR A 498 -4.93 -5.65 -7.00
CA TYR A 498 -4.94 -6.84 -6.16
C TYR A 498 -4.40 -6.56 -4.75
N VAL A 499 -3.25 -5.89 -4.64
CA VAL A 499 -2.65 -5.55 -3.33
C VAL A 499 -3.54 -4.59 -2.55
N THR A 500 -4.10 -3.57 -3.20
CA THR A 500 -5.02 -2.62 -2.57
C THR A 500 -6.32 -3.29 -2.10
N TYR A 501 -6.83 -4.29 -2.85
CA TYR A 501 -8.04 -5.02 -2.47
C TYR A 501 -7.81 -5.94 -1.26
N LYS A 502 -6.69 -6.70 -1.26
CA LYS A 502 -6.42 -7.68 -0.21
C LYS A 502 -5.97 -7.05 1.12
N LYS A 503 -5.36 -5.86 1.08
CA LYS A 503 -4.77 -5.15 2.25
C LYS A 503 -3.96 -6.12 3.14
N PRO A 504 -2.77 -6.55 2.70
CA PRO A 504 -1.95 -7.46 3.49
C PRO A 504 -1.69 -6.89 4.89
N GLU A 505 -1.63 -7.75 5.91
CA GLU A 505 -1.43 -7.38 7.33
C GLU A 505 -0.07 -6.72 7.62
N VAL A 506 0.76 -6.64 6.59
CA VAL A 506 2.13 -6.20 6.66
C VAL A 506 2.21 -4.67 6.67
N ASN A 507 2.39 -4.09 7.87
CA ASN A 507 2.40 -2.65 8.09
C ASN A 507 3.82 -2.06 8.03
N TRP A 508 4.36 -1.85 6.83
CA TRP A 508 5.64 -1.14 6.64
C TRP A 508 5.51 0.39 6.60
N GLY A 509 4.30 0.92 6.81
CA GLY A 509 3.95 2.28 6.43
C GLY A 509 3.82 2.40 4.92
N SER A 510 2.64 2.76 4.44
CA SER A 510 2.38 2.97 3.00
C SER A 510 2.27 4.46 2.71
N SER A 511 2.86 4.91 1.60
CA SER A 511 2.62 6.27 1.09
C SER A 511 1.14 6.53 0.80
N VAL A 512 0.39 5.49 0.42
CA VAL A 512 -1.06 5.56 0.22
C VAL A 512 -1.79 5.75 1.54
N GLN A 513 -1.39 5.06 2.61
CA GLN A 513 -1.95 5.26 3.96
C GLN A 513 -1.62 6.65 4.54
N ALA A 514 -0.42 7.17 4.28
CA ALA A 514 -0.08 8.54 4.65
C ALA A 514 -0.92 9.56 3.88
N GLY A 515 -1.16 9.32 2.59
CA GLY A 515 -2.06 10.13 1.76
C GLY A 515 -3.49 10.12 2.30
N THR A 516 -4.03 8.96 2.68
CA THR A 516 -5.38 8.88 3.27
C THR A 516 -5.46 9.59 4.61
N TYR A 517 -4.42 9.54 5.44
CA TYR A 517 -4.34 10.30 6.69
C TYR A 517 -4.34 11.81 6.44
N ASN A 518 -3.48 12.30 5.54
CA ASN A 518 -3.42 13.73 5.20
C ASN A 518 -4.74 14.24 4.59
N MET A 519 -5.38 13.41 3.76
CA MET A 519 -6.71 13.70 3.20
C MET A 519 -7.78 13.72 4.30
N ALA A 520 -7.78 12.75 5.23
CA ALA A 520 -8.71 12.72 6.36
C ALA A 520 -8.51 13.93 7.29
N LEU A 521 -7.27 14.32 7.57
CA LEU A 521 -6.93 15.48 8.39
C LEU A 521 -7.38 16.78 7.70
N SER A 522 -7.01 16.97 6.44
CA SER A 522 -7.39 18.15 5.66
C SER A 522 -8.92 18.31 5.58
N TYR A 523 -9.65 17.21 5.33
CA TYR A 523 -11.11 17.24 5.34
C TYR A 523 -11.69 17.47 6.72
N SER A 524 -11.10 16.93 7.78
CA SER A 524 -11.57 17.18 9.17
C SER A 524 -11.38 18.65 9.56
N VAL A 525 -10.25 19.25 9.22
CA VAL A 525 -9.99 20.69 9.43
C VAL A 525 -10.92 21.55 8.58
N SER A 526 -11.14 21.17 7.31
CA SER A 526 -12.07 21.87 6.42
C SER A 526 -13.51 21.81 6.95
N LEU A 527 -13.91 20.69 7.55
CA LEU A 527 -15.23 20.52 8.16
C LEU A 527 -15.42 21.39 9.41
N ALA A 528 -14.36 21.65 10.17
CA ALA A 528 -14.42 22.53 11.36
C ALA A 528 -14.73 24.00 11.01
N GLY A 529 -14.50 24.42 9.75
CA GLY A 529 -14.85 25.76 9.27
C GLY A 529 -16.27 25.89 8.71
N VAL A 530 -17.08 24.82 8.70
CA VAL A 530 -18.44 24.83 8.15
C VAL A 530 -19.45 25.18 9.25
N GLU A 531 -20.31 26.17 9.00
CA GLU A 531 -21.37 26.54 9.94
C GLU A 531 -22.47 25.47 10.02
N ASP A 532 -23.01 25.26 11.22
CA ASP A 532 -24.11 24.33 11.46
C ASP A 532 -25.39 24.83 10.79
N HIS A 533 -25.90 24.04 9.86
CA HIS A 533 -27.16 24.32 9.16
C HIS A 533 -28.04 23.07 9.15
N VAL A 534 -29.36 23.24 9.36
CA VAL A 534 -30.31 22.14 9.51
C VAL A 534 -30.33 21.19 8.29
N LYS A 535 -30.06 21.68 7.07
CA LYS A 535 -29.90 20.85 5.85
C LYS A 535 -28.74 19.84 5.94
N ASN A 536 -27.67 20.23 6.62
CA ASN A 536 -26.47 19.42 6.79
C ASN A 536 -26.55 18.56 8.06
N PHE A 537 -27.63 18.67 8.84
CA PHE A 537 -27.80 17.90 10.06
C PHE A 537 -27.72 16.39 9.78
N ARG A 538 -26.91 15.69 10.58
CA ARG A 538 -26.79 14.24 10.60
C ARG A 538 -26.77 13.82 12.07
N PRO A 539 -27.60 12.84 12.49
CA PRO A 539 -27.63 12.43 13.89
C PRO A 539 -26.32 11.71 14.24
N GLN A 540 -25.45 12.34 15.03
CA GLN A 540 -24.20 11.75 15.51
C GLN A 540 -24.46 11.03 16.83
N CYS A 541 -24.00 9.78 16.97
CA CYS A 541 -24.40 8.95 18.11
C CYS A 541 -23.18 8.51 18.93
N LEU A 542 -23.19 8.85 20.21
CA LEU A 542 -22.33 8.28 21.25
C LEU A 542 -23.12 7.15 21.92
N VAL A 543 -22.63 5.93 21.75
CA VAL A 543 -23.30 4.72 22.23
C VAL A 543 -22.51 4.20 23.42
N LEU A 544 -23.13 4.23 24.61
CA LEU A 544 -22.53 3.72 25.84
C LEU A 544 -22.74 2.21 25.90
N THR A 545 -21.92 1.51 25.14
CA THR A 545 -22.01 0.05 24.97
C THR A 545 -21.31 -0.70 26.09
N GLY A 546 -20.38 -0.05 26.80
CA GLY A 546 -19.32 -0.79 27.48
C GLY A 546 -18.50 -1.55 26.44
N PRO A 547 -17.95 -2.73 26.79
CA PRO A 547 -17.35 -3.63 25.81
C PRO A 547 -18.35 -3.97 24.70
N PRO A 548 -18.05 -3.65 23.41
CA PRO A 548 -19.02 -3.80 22.31
C PRO A 548 -19.54 -5.23 22.09
N ASN A 549 -18.78 -6.22 22.52
CA ASN A 549 -19.13 -7.64 22.51
C ASN A 549 -20.24 -8.01 23.51
N LEU A 550 -20.36 -7.29 24.63
CA LEU A 550 -21.38 -7.58 25.66
C LEU A 550 -22.78 -7.12 25.25
N ARG A 551 -22.88 -6.02 24.49
CA ARG A 551 -24.14 -5.42 24.03
C ARG A 551 -24.26 -5.33 22.50
N PRO A 552 -24.20 -6.45 21.78
CA PRO A 552 -24.15 -6.44 20.32
C PRO A 552 -25.43 -5.89 19.69
N ALA A 553 -26.59 -6.07 20.34
CA ALA A 553 -27.87 -5.60 19.84
C ALA A 553 -27.97 -4.07 19.80
N LEU A 554 -27.37 -3.38 20.78
CA LEU A 554 -27.32 -1.92 20.83
C LEU A 554 -26.43 -1.37 19.69
N VAL A 555 -25.26 -1.97 19.50
CA VAL A 555 -24.34 -1.63 18.40
C VAL A 555 -25.00 -1.85 17.04
N ASP A 556 -25.65 -3.00 16.83
CA ASP A 556 -26.32 -3.35 15.58
C ASP A 556 -27.54 -2.46 15.29
N PHE A 557 -28.25 -2.04 16.33
CA PHE A 557 -29.39 -1.11 16.22
C PHE A 557 -28.93 0.26 15.74
N VAL A 558 -28.00 0.89 16.47
CA VAL A 558 -27.49 2.23 16.11
C VAL A 558 -26.78 2.20 14.76
N GLY A 559 -25.96 1.16 14.53
CA GLY A 559 -25.31 0.91 13.26
C GLY A 559 -26.28 0.73 12.07
N SER A 560 -27.56 0.43 12.31
CA SER A 560 -28.54 0.31 11.23
C SER A 560 -28.87 1.67 10.61
N PHE A 561 -29.10 2.72 11.39
CA PHE A 561 -29.45 4.03 10.84
C PHE A 561 -28.23 4.93 10.58
N THR A 562 -27.11 4.78 11.29
CA THR A 562 -25.89 5.61 11.10
C THR A 562 -25.03 5.21 9.90
N LYS A 563 -25.14 3.97 9.39
CA LYS A 563 -24.25 3.41 8.34
C LYS A 563 -24.02 4.32 7.11
N ASN A 564 -22.81 4.82 6.93
CA ASN A 564 -22.41 5.72 5.82
C ASN A 564 -23.16 7.07 5.76
N VAL A 565 -23.91 7.43 6.80
CA VAL A 565 -24.71 8.67 6.84
C VAL A 565 -24.28 9.55 8.00
N SER A 566 -23.99 8.93 9.15
CA SER A 566 -23.63 9.63 10.38
C SER A 566 -22.45 9.00 11.09
N LEU A 567 -21.85 9.78 11.98
CA LEU A 567 -20.82 9.36 12.92
C LEU A 567 -21.44 8.49 14.04
N MET A 568 -20.77 7.40 14.38
CA MET A 568 -21.08 6.54 15.52
C MET A 568 -19.82 6.31 16.33
N ILE A 569 -19.89 6.54 17.63
CA ILE A 569 -18.79 6.30 18.58
C ILE A 569 -19.29 5.35 19.66
N CYS A 570 -18.55 4.27 19.90
CA CYS A 570 -18.80 3.33 20.98
C CYS A 570 -17.94 3.71 22.18
N GLY A 571 -18.57 4.22 23.24
CA GLY A 571 -17.92 4.56 24.50
C GLY A 571 -17.88 3.36 25.43
N ASP A 572 -16.71 3.11 25.99
CA ASP A 572 -16.47 2.04 26.94
C ASP A 572 -15.74 2.57 28.17
N ILE A 573 -16.26 2.31 29.36
CA ILE A 573 -15.73 2.85 30.62
C ILE A 573 -14.83 1.80 31.34
N LEU A 574 -14.85 0.55 30.87
CA LEU A 574 -14.01 -0.53 31.37
C LEU A 574 -13.15 -1.06 30.22
N MET A 575 -11.83 -0.97 30.33
CA MET A 575 -10.92 -1.31 29.23
C MET A 575 -11.11 -2.76 28.76
N VAL A 576 -11.47 -3.00 27.49
CA VAL A 576 -10.92 -4.05 26.58
C VAL A 576 -11.59 -4.10 25.17
N SER A 577 -10.71 -4.23 24.15
CA SER A 577 -10.84 -4.83 22.79
C SER A 577 -11.50 -4.05 21.62
N ARG A 578 -10.63 -3.63 20.67
CA ARG A 578 -10.94 -3.09 19.32
C ARG A 578 -11.27 -4.10 18.19
N PRO A 579 -10.75 -5.36 18.14
CA PRO A 579 -10.92 -6.22 16.95
C PRO A 579 -12.37 -6.61 16.60
N TRP A 580 -13.30 -6.63 17.56
CA TRP A 580 -14.66 -7.13 17.34
C TRP A 580 -15.51 -6.27 16.38
N LEU A 581 -15.40 -4.94 16.45
CA LEU A 581 -16.21 -4.00 15.63
C LEU A 581 -15.90 -4.12 14.13
N ASN A 582 -14.62 -4.28 13.79
CA ASN A 582 -14.17 -4.42 12.40
C ASN A 582 -14.68 -5.73 11.78
N CYS A 583 -14.62 -6.84 12.53
CA CYS A 583 -15.16 -8.13 12.09
C CYS A 583 -16.67 -8.08 11.82
N ARG A 584 -17.42 -7.36 12.68
CA ARG A 584 -18.88 -7.21 12.55
C ARG A 584 -19.31 -6.18 11.48
N LYS A 585 -18.36 -5.57 10.76
CA LYS A 585 -18.57 -4.56 9.69
C LYS A 585 -19.37 -3.33 10.17
N VAL A 586 -19.24 -2.98 11.44
CA VAL A 586 -19.81 -1.76 12.01
C VAL A 586 -18.80 -0.63 11.80
N ARG A 587 -19.24 0.47 11.18
CA ARG A 587 -18.40 1.65 10.95
C ARG A 587 -18.56 2.59 12.13
N SER A 588 -17.79 2.37 13.19
CA SER A 588 -17.79 3.23 14.38
C SER A 588 -16.36 3.45 14.90
N PHE A 589 -16.16 4.56 15.61
CA PHE A 589 -14.99 4.73 16.46
C PHE A 589 -15.21 4.05 17.81
N TYR A 590 -14.13 3.70 18.51
CA TYR A 590 -14.18 3.11 19.85
C TYR A 590 -13.33 3.95 20.79
N THR A 591 -13.97 4.50 21.82
CA THR A 591 -13.36 5.38 22.82
C THR A 591 -13.39 4.70 24.19
N PRO A 592 -12.30 4.01 24.59
CA PRO A 592 -12.17 3.51 25.94
C PRO A 592 -11.78 4.67 26.87
N PHE A 593 -12.49 4.82 27.97
CA PHE A 593 -12.22 5.77 29.04
C PHE A 593 -12.13 5.00 30.35
N LYS A 594 -11.28 5.43 31.28
CA LYS A 594 -11.21 4.83 32.62
C LYS A 594 -11.79 5.85 33.60
N GLY A 595 -12.91 5.50 34.24
CA GLY A 595 -13.51 6.31 35.29
C GLY A 595 -13.73 5.46 36.54
N ASP A 596 -13.62 6.09 37.71
CA ASP A 596 -13.94 5.43 39.00
C ASP A 596 -15.43 5.12 39.09
N ASN A 597 -16.24 5.92 38.38
CA ASN A 597 -17.69 5.79 38.29
C ASN A 597 -18.15 5.95 36.83
N LEU A 598 -19.18 5.19 36.44
CA LEU A 598 -19.88 5.30 35.16
C LEU A 598 -20.36 6.73 34.86
N ARG A 599 -20.84 7.47 35.87
CA ARG A 599 -21.29 8.88 35.70
C ARG A 599 -20.15 9.79 35.28
N GLU A 600 -19.02 9.70 35.98
CA GLU A 600 -17.84 10.53 35.71
C GLU A 600 -17.22 10.16 34.37
N GLY A 601 -17.09 8.86 34.09
CA GLY A 601 -16.64 8.38 32.78
C GLY A 601 -17.52 8.84 31.62
N ALA A 602 -18.84 8.77 31.78
CA ALA A 602 -19.78 9.27 30.78
C ALA A 602 -19.72 10.79 30.63
N ARG A 603 -19.55 11.54 31.72
CA ARG A 603 -19.39 13.01 31.68
C ARG A 603 -18.14 13.43 30.94
N HIS A 604 -17.02 12.72 31.14
CA HIS A 604 -15.79 12.97 30.40
C HIS A 604 -15.95 12.65 28.91
N LEU A 605 -16.58 11.54 28.54
CA LEU A 605 -16.89 11.22 27.14
C LEU A 605 -17.77 12.29 26.49
N MET A 606 -18.81 12.76 27.19
CA MET A 606 -19.70 13.82 26.70
C MET A 606 -19.02 15.18 26.53
N GLN A 607 -17.97 15.48 27.29
CA GLN A 607 -17.21 16.74 27.23
C GLN A 607 -16.06 16.70 26.22
N GLN A 608 -15.43 15.54 26.03
CA GLN A 608 -14.29 15.39 25.12
C GLN A 608 -14.70 15.25 23.67
N GLU A 609 -15.90 14.74 23.41
CA GLU A 609 -16.38 14.59 22.05
C GLU A 609 -17.06 15.91 21.61
N CYS A 610 -16.43 16.62 20.66
CA CYS A 610 -16.68 18.03 20.36
C CYS A 610 -17.87 18.31 19.41
N LEU A 611 -18.85 17.41 19.28
CA LEU A 611 -19.99 17.62 18.36
C LEU A 611 -21.32 17.16 18.95
N VAL A 612 -22.44 17.68 18.42
CA VAL A 612 -23.80 17.42 18.92
C VAL A 612 -24.13 15.92 18.94
N PHE A 613 -24.15 15.31 20.13
CA PHE A 613 -24.38 13.88 20.33
C PHE A 613 -25.82 13.51 20.66
N PHE A 614 -26.17 12.31 20.19
CA PHE A 614 -27.14 11.44 20.84
C PHE A 614 -26.42 10.50 21.79
N VAL A 615 -26.75 10.57 23.08
CA VAL A 615 -26.31 9.55 24.02
C VAL A 615 -27.33 8.41 23.97
N PHE A 616 -26.91 7.29 23.40
CA PHE A 616 -27.68 6.05 23.46
C PHE A 616 -27.30 5.32 24.74
N TRP A 617 -28.26 5.29 25.67
CA TRP A 617 -28.13 4.58 26.93
C TRP A 617 -28.92 3.27 26.89
N SER A 618 -28.33 2.21 27.42
CA SER A 618 -29.03 0.97 27.75
C SER A 618 -28.89 0.72 29.25
N CYS A 619 -29.91 1.06 30.01
CA CYS A 619 -30.22 0.44 31.30
C CYS A 619 -31.70 0.71 31.55
N LEU A 620 -32.53 -0.32 31.41
CA LEU A 620 -33.70 -0.49 32.26
C LEU A 620 -34.18 -1.93 32.11
N GLY A 621 -33.26 -2.85 32.41
CA GLY A 621 -33.59 -4.25 32.64
C GLY A 621 -33.66 -4.57 34.14
N PHE A 622 -32.69 -4.10 34.92
CA PHE A 622 -32.47 -4.65 36.27
C PHE A 622 -32.07 -3.56 37.27
N TRP A 623 -32.99 -2.65 37.63
CA TRP A 623 -32.76 -1.75 38.78
C TRP A 623 -33.28 -2.33 40.11
N LEU A 624 -33.94 -3.49 40.07
CA LEU A 624 -34.51 -4.16 41.25
C LEU A 624 -33.58 -5.19 41.91
N LEU A 625 -32.47 -5.57 41.27
CA LEU A 625 -31.62 -6.69 41.71
C LEU A 625 -30.18 -6.31 42.08
N GLU A 626 -29.69 -5.12 41.76
CA GLU A 626 -28.35 -4.67 42.14
C GLU A 626 -28.35 -3.47 43.09
N SER A 627 -27.28 -3.41 43.89
CA SER A 627 -27.03 -2.52 45.03
C SER A 627 -27.55 -1.09 44.88
N LYS A 628 -27.99 -0.53 46.03
CA LYS A 628 -28.54 0.82 46.30
C LYS A 628 -27.67 2.01 45.82
N SER A 629 -26.61 1.76 45.07
CA SER A 629 -25.60 2.72 44.64
C SER A 629 -25.26 2.68 43.14
N SER A 630 -25.98 1.98 42.25
CA SER A 630 -25.68 2.00 40.79
C SER A 630 -26.49 3.10 40.04
N LEU A 631 -25.95 4.30 39.86
CA LEU A 631 -25.03 4.83 38.82
C LEU A 631 -25.60 5.15 37.41
N SER A 632 -26.85 4.84 37.03
CA SER A 632 -27.34 5.12 35.64
C SER A 632 -28.09 6.45 35.44
N LEU A 633 -28.69 7.00 36.49
CA LEU A 633 -29.64 8.11 36.41
C LEU A 633 -29.04 9.50 36.33
N PHE A 634 -27.93 9.71 37.04
CA PHE A 634 -27.30 11.02 37.08
C PHE A 634 -26.66 11.40 35.72
N CYS A 635 -26.40 10.42 34.86
CA CYS A 635 -25.94 10.71 33.51
C CYS A 635 -27.05 11.34 32.65
N LEU A 636 -28.33 11.01 32.89
CA LEU A 636 -29.47 11.55 32.11
C LEU A 636 -29.68 13.04 32.35
N SER A 637 -29.62 13.47 33.62
CA SER A 637 -29.66 14.91 33.96
C SER A 637 -28.48 15.63 33.33
N ASP A 638 -27.27 15.08 33.47
CA ASP A 638 -26.05 15.67 32.90
C ASP A 638 -26.12 15.76 31.35
N THR A 639 -26.85 14.84 30.69
CA THR A 639 -27.05 14.85 29.23
C THR A 639 -28.03 15.94 28.79
N PHE A 640 -29.13 16.13 29.53
CA PHE A 640 -30.09 17.20 29.27
C PHE A 640 -29.48 18.58 29.53
N ASP A 641 -28.68 18.71 30.60
CA ASP A 641 -27.95 19.95 30.93
C ASP A 641 -26.94 20.33 29.82
N ALA A 642 -26.40 19.34 29.12
CA ALA A 642 -25.50 19.54 27.98
C ALA A 642 -26.24 19.78 26.64
N ASN A 643 -27.56 19.92 26.63
CA ASN A 643 -28.40 20.06 25.42
C ASN A 643 -28.21 18.94 24.38
N TYR A 644 -27.90 17.73 24.84
CA TYR A 644 -27.84 16.55 23.97
C TYR A 644 -29.19 15.87 23.85
N GLY A 645 -29.36 15.12 22.76
CA GLY A 645 -30.51 14.24 22.60
C GLY A 645 -30.30 12.91 23.33
N VAL A 646 -31.36 12.38 23.92
CA VAL A 646 -31.31 11.13 24.68
C VAL A 646 -32.12 10.06 23.96
N CYS A 647 -31.51 8.89 23.81
CA CYS A 647 -32.18 7.71 23.28
C CYS A 647 -31.98 6.51 24.22
N ILE A 648 -33.07 5.87 24.66
CA ILE A 648 -33.02 4.70 25.54
C ILE A 648 -33.63 3.51 24.80
N LEU A 649 -32.81 2.48 24.57
CA LEU A 649 -33.25 1.22 23.96
C LEU A 649 -33.56 0.20 25.05
N ARG A 650 -34.78 -0.35 25.04
CA ARG A 650 -35.21 -1.42 25.93
C ARG A 650 -35.61 -2.66 25.13
N MET A 651 -35.09 -3.81 25.54
CA MET A 651 -35.44 -5.15 25.06
C MET A 651 -36.10 -5.94 26.19
N MET A 652 -36.82 -7.02 25.88
CA MET A 652 -37.46 -7.86 26.90
C MET A 652 -36.44 -8.60 27.78
N ASP A 653 -35.46 -9.25 27.16
CA ASP A 653 -34.50 -10.15 27.84
C ASP A 653 -33.22 -9.42 28.31
N GLY A 654 -33.25 -8.08 28.40
CA GLY A 654 -32.05 -7.28 28.60
C GLY A 654 -31.17 -7.19 27.33
N LEU A 655 -30.02 -6.52 27.47
CA LEU A 655 -29.08 -6.28 26.36
C LEU A 655 -27.69 -6.90 26.63
N ASP A 656 -27.43 -7.31 27.87
CA ASP A 656 -26.16 -7.85 28.34
C ASP A 656 -26.09 -9.35 28.07
N VAL A 657 -25.09 -9.77 27.30
CA VAL A 657 -24.76 -11.18 27.08
C VAL A 657 -23.62 -11.54 28.03
N THR A 658 -23.92 -12.26 29.11
CA THR A 658 -22.95 -12.70 30.13
C THR A 658 -22.53 -14.16 30.01
N GLU A 659 -23.28 -14.97 29.26
CA GLU A 659 -22.88 -16.35 28.97
C GLU A 659 -21.77 -16.35 27.89
N GLU A 660 -20.63 -16.98 28.20
CA GLU A 660 -19.43 -17.20 27.35
C GLU A 660 -18.24 -16.21 27.41
N LEU A 661 -17.89 -15.67 28.59
CA LEU A 661 -16.53 -15.17 28.84
C LEU A 661 -15.59 -16.21 29.51
N GLN A 662 -15.97 -17.49 29.48
CA GLN A 662 -15.04 -18.60 29.70
C GLN A 662 -14.21 -18.83 28.43
N CYS A 663 -13.29 -17.91 28.14
CA CYS A 663 -12.13 -18.26 27.35
C CYS A 663 -11.06 -18.82 28.28
N GLU A 664 -10.60 -20.04 27.98
CA GLU A 664 -9.49 -20.74 28.61
C GLU A 664 -8.29 -19.79 28.84
N GLY A 665 -7.77 -19.76 30.08
CA GLY A 665 -6.41 -19.23 30.32
C GLY A 665 -6.14 -18.44 31.60
N VAL A 666 -7.11 -18.12 32.45
CA VAL A 666 -6.84 -17.50 33.77
C VAL A 666 -7.62 -18.23 34.87
N PRO A 667 -6.96 -18.96 35.80
CA PRO A 667 -7.67 -19.57 36.92
C PRO A 667 -8.12 -18.47 37.88
N MET A 668 -9.43 -18.41 38.12
CA MET A 668 -10.02 -17.58 39.17
C MET A 668 -9.79 -18.28 40.52
N PHE A 669 -8.79 -17.87 41.30
CA PHE A 669 -8.63 -18.34 42.68
C PHE A 669 -9.43 -17.46 43.64
N ILE A 670 -10.43 -18.06 44.30
CA ILE A 670 -11.18 -17.46 45.40
C ILE A 670 -10.39 -17.70 46.69
N CYS A 671 -9.86 -16.65 47.32
CA CYS A 671 -9.29 -16.75 48.67
C CYS A 671 -10.43 -16.82 49.69
N GLN A 672 -10.55 -17.96 50.38
CA GLN A 672 -11.66 -18.30 51.29
C GLN A 672 -11.75 -17.47 52.59
N SER A 673 -10.94 -16.40 52.74
CA SER A 673 -10.85 -15.62 53.99
C SER A 673 -11.37 -14.19 53.88
N CYS A 674 -11.39 -13.58 52.69
CA CYS A 674 -11.77 -12.17 52.53
C CYS A 674 -12.56 -11.99 51.22
N GLY A 675 -13.87 -11.84 51.30
CA GLY A 675 -14.78 -11.79 50.13
C GLY A 675 -14.75 -10.50 49.31
N HIS A 676 -13.59 -10.08 48.79
CA HIS A 676 -13.46 -8.99 47.82
C HIS A 676 -12.55 -9.40 46.64
N PRO A 677 -12.93 -9.12 45.38
CA PRO A 677 -12.04 -9.34 44.23
C PRO A 677 -10.98 -8.23 44.15
N PHE A 678 -9.70 -8.61 44.18
CA PHE A 678 -8.56 -7.72 43.97
C PHE A 678 -7.85 -8.10 42.66
N PHE A 679 -7.56 -7.13 41.78
CA PHE A 679 -6.74 -7.32 40.59
C PHE A 679 -5.34 -6.75 40.85
N ILE A 680 -4.31 -7.61 40.83
CA ILE A 680 -2.91 -7.19 40.75
C ILE A 680 -2.53 -7.16 39.26
N SER A 681 -2.08 -6.01 38.79
CA SER A 681 -1.51 -5.82 37.46
C SER A 681 -0.08 -6.38 37.41
N SER A 682 0.17 -7.39 36.58
CA SER A 682 1.50 -7.64 36.02
C SER A 682 1.56 -7.11 34.58
N PRO A 683 2.69 -6.53 34.14
CA PRO A 683 2.83 -6.06 32.77
C PRO A 683 3.17 -7.26 31.90
N PHE A 684 2.22 -7.74 31.10
CA PHE A 684 2.47 -8.78 30.11
C PHE A 684 2.29 -8.21 28.71
N SER A 685 3.37 -8.38 27.96
CA SER A 685 3.61 -8.18 26.53
C SER A 685 2.49 -8.66 25.63
N ASP A 686 2.33 -7.96 24.49
CA ASP A 686 1.54 -8.32 23.32
C ASP A 686 1.65 -9.82 23.00
N VAL A 687 0.65 -10.61 23.40
CA VAL A 687 0.45 -11.98 22.93
C VAL A 687 -0.65 -11.91 21.87
N ASP A 688 -0.24 -12.14 20.62
CA ASP A 688 -1.14 -12.29 19.47
C ASP A 688 -2.13 -13.44 19.73
N ILE A 689 -3.39 -13.10 19.94
CA ILE A 689 -4.48 -14.08 20.02
C ILE A 689 -4.80 -14.53 18.58
N PRO A 690 -4.74 -15.84 18.25
CA PRO A 690 -5.02 -16.33 16.90
C PRO A 690 -6.50 -16.06 16.52
N ASN A 691 -6.69 -15.54 15.30
CA ASN A 691 -7.95 -15.09 14.70
C ASN A 691 -9.09 -16.14 14.57
N HIS A 692 -8.99 -17.33 15.16
CA HIS A 692 -9.85 -18.47 14.81
C HIS A 692 -11.02 -18.78 15.75
N THR A 693 -11.23 -18.02 16.83
CA THR A 693 -12.35 -18.28 17.77
C THR A 693 -12.92 -17.00 18.36
N ILE A 694 -13.44 -16.11 17.51
CA ILE A 694 -14.42 -15.09 17.95
C ILE A 694 -15.78 -15.58 17.44
N ASN A 695 -16.63 -16.07 18.35
CA ASN A 695 -17.96 -16.63 18.06
C ASN A 695 -18.77 -15.69 17.14
N ASN A 696 -18.88 -16.08 15.86
CA ASN A 696 -19.64 -15.40 14.82
C ASN A 696 -21.17 -15.58 14.97
N ASP A 697 -21.63 -16.26 16.04
CA ASP A 697 -22.96 -16.86 16.07
C ASP A 697 -24.04 -16.08 16.85
N ILE A 698 -23.71 -15.01 17.56
CA ILE A 698 -24.73 -14.16 18.21
C ILE A 698 -25.36 -13.22 17.18
N ARG A 699 -26.39 -13.72 16.48
CA ARG A 699 -27.23 -12.95 15.54
C ARG A 699 -28.29 -12.17 16.31
N THR A 700 -28.19 -10.85 16.28
CA THR A 700 -29.17 -9.96 16.93
C THR A 700 -30.42 -9.80 16.06
N VAL A 701 -31.54 -9.42 16.68
CA VAL A 701 -32.80 -9.12 15.99
C VAL A 701 -32.58 -8.08 14.87
N PHE A 702 -31.68 -7.11 15.05
CA PHE A 702 -31.40 -6.04 14.10
C PHE A 702 -30.57 -6.46 12.88
N GLN A 703 -30.01 -7.69 12.88
CA GLN A 703 -29.30 -8.26 11.75
C GLN A 703 -30.20 -9.07 10.80
N THR A 704 -31.34 -9.56 11.26
CA THR A 704 -32.29 -10.33 10.45
C THR A 704 -33.19 -9.41 9.61
N LYS A 705 -33.68 -9.92 8.47
CA LYS A 705 -34.62 -9.16 7.62
C LYS A 705 -35.99 -9.11 8.30
N GLN A 706 -36.49 -7.91 8.57
CA GLN A 706 -37.72 -7.74 9.34
C GLN A 706 -39.01 -7.99 8.55
N GLY A 707 -38.96 -8.01 7.21
CA GLY A 707 -40.14 -8.27 6.38
C GLY A 707 -41.13 -7.11 6.37
N LYS A 708 -42.44 -7.40 6.35
CA LYS A 708 -43.54 -6.40 6.33
C LYS A 708 -44.01 -6.03 7.76
N LYS A 709 -43.08 -5.80 8.69
CA LYS A 709 -43.42 -5.33 10.05
C LYS A 709 -43.69 -3.83 10.07
N THR A 710 -44.51 -3.37 11.00
CA THR A 710 -44.77 -1.94 11.21
C THR A 710 -43.78 -1.34 12.21
N ILE A 711 -43.42 -0.06 12.00
CA ILE A 711 -42.69 0.77 12.96
C ILE A 711 -43.69 1.81 13.47
N ASP A 712 -43.98 1.75 14.76
CA ASP A 712 -44.99 2.61 15.39
C ASP A 712 -44.28 3.76 16.11
N VAL A 713 -44.61 4.99 15.72
CA VAL A 713 -43.99 6.21 16.23
C VAL A 713 -45.05 7.00 16.99
N TYR A 714 -44.88 7.17 18.30
CA TYR A 714 -45.80 8.00 19.09
C TYR A 714 -45.22 9.41 19.22
N TRP A 715 -45.80 10.36 18.48
CA TRP A 715 -45.40 11.75 18.48
C TRP A 715 -46.30 12.55 19.41
N ILE A 716 -45.84 12.73 20.64
CA ILE A 716 -46.61 13.34 21.75
C ILE A 716 -46.18 14.78 22.02
N SER A 717 -44.91 15.09 21.76
CA SER A 717 -44.31 16.40 21.97
C SER A 717 -43.40 16.71 20.78
N ASP A 718 -43.33 17.99 20.41
CA ASP A 718 -42.40 18.42 19.37
C ASP A 718 -40.96 18.40 19.92
N ASP A 719 -40.17 17.48 19.38
CA ASP A 719 -38.78 17.21 19.76
C ASP A 719 -37.79 17.72 18.70
N GLY A 720 -38.20 18.70 17.89
CA GLY A 720 -37.40 19.23 16.78
C GLY A 720 -37.39 18.32 15.54
N GLY A 721 -38.25 17.30 15.49
CA GLY A 721 -38.41 16.39 14.35
C GLY A 721 -37.54 15.12 14.35
N LEU A 722 -36.73 14.90 15.38
CA LEU A 722 -35.84 13.75 15.49
C LEU A 722 -36.58 12.41 15.57
N THR A 723 -37.68 12.38 16.32
CA THR A 723 -38.56 11.21 16.50
C THR A 723 -39.12 10.70 15.16
N LEU A 724 -39.21 11.56 14.15
CA LEU A 724 -39.61 11.22 12.79
C LEU A 724 -38.40 10.86 11.89
N LEU A 725 -37.24 11.50 12.11
CA LEU A 725 -36.02 11.28 11.33
C LEU A 725 -35.43 9.88 11.53
N VAL A 726 -35.41 9.35 12.77
CA VAL A 726 -34.81 8.03 13.06
C VAL A 726 -35.53 6.87 12.34
N PRO A 727 -36.88 6.74 12.42
CA PRO A 727 -37.64 5.76 11.63
C PRO A 727 -37.43 5.90 10.12
N TYR A 728 -37.35 7.13 9.61
CA TYR A 728 -37.08 7.40 8.21
C TYR A 728 -35.69 6.89 7.76
N LEU A 729 -34.65 7.15 8.55
CA LEU A 729 -33.31 6.64 8.25
C LEU A 729 -33.24 5.11 8.32
N LEU A 730 -34.05 4.48 9.18
CA LEU A 730 -34.18 3.03 9.25
C LEU A 730 -34.82 2.46 7.98
N THR A 731 -35.96 2.98 7.51
CA THR A 731 -36.66 2.45 6.33
C THR A 731 -35.85 2.56 5.04
N ARG A 732 -34.89 3.49 4.93
CA ARG A 732 -33.95 3.52 3.80
C ARG A 732 -32.98 2.34 3.72
N ARG A 733 -32.90 1.51 4.77
CA ARG A 733 -31.98 0.37 4.83
C ARG A 733 -32.60 -0.91 4.29
N LYS A 734 -31.78 -1.72 3.62
CA LYS A 734 -32.19 -3.00 3.00
C LYS A 734 -32.96 -3.94 3.95
N ARG A 735 -32.66 -3.91 5.25
CA ARG A 735 -33.31 -4.77 6.26
C ARG A 735 -34.73 -4.30 6.66
N TRP A 736 -34.99 -3.00 6.57
CA TRP A 736 -36.21 -2.31 7.03
C TRP A 736 -37.02 -1.65 5.90
N ARG A 737 -36.56 -1.76 4.64
CA ARG A 737 -37.20 -1.15 3.46
C ARG A 737 -38.66 -1.56 3.21
N LYS A 738 -39.06 -2.73 3.70
CA LYS A 738 -40.44 -3.23 3.57
C LYS A 738 -41.31 -2.90 4.78
N SER A 739 -40.74 -2.25 5.79
CA SER A 739 -41.47 -1.86 7.00
C SER A 739 -42.28 -0.60 6.74
N LYS A 740 -43.54 -0.59 7.20
CA LYS A 740 -44.40 0.59 7.13
C LYS A 740 -44.27 1.40 8.42
N VAL A 741 -44.16 2.72 8.31
CA VAL A 741 -44.15 3.62 9.47
C VAL A 741 -45.58 4.07 9.75
N ARG A 742 -46.02 3.97 11.01
CA ARG A 742 -47.31 4.50 11.48
C ARG A 742 -47.04 5.57 12.54
N VAL A 743 -47.73 6.70 12.47
CA VAL A 743 -47.53 7.82 13.41
C VAL A 743 -48.78 7.99 14.26
N PHE A 744 -48.62 7.92 15.58
CA PHE A 744 -49.66 8.12 16.57
C PHE A 744 -49.52 9.50 17.22
N ILE A 745 -50.61 10.25 17.30
CA ILE A 745 -50.62 11.64 17.79
C ILE A 745 -51.74 11.80 18.80
N ILE A 746 -51.57 12.71 19.76
CA ILE A 746 -52.60 13.05 20.74
C ILE A 746 -53.27 14.36 20.32
N GLY A 747 -54.58 14.34 20.09
CA GLY A 747 -55.31 15.52 19.63
C GLY A 747 -56.81 15.27 19.38
N GLN A 748 -57.52 16.32 18.93
CA GLN A 748 -58.89 16.19 18.43
C GLN A 748 -58.87 15.63 17.00
N GLN A 749 -59.77 14.68 16.72
CA GLN A 749 -59.58 13.64 15.69
C GLN A 749 -59.40 14.17 14.26
N GLN A 750 -60.14 15.18 13.81
CA GLN A 750 -60.16 15.57 12.38
C GLN A 750 -59.14 16.67 12.04
N THR A 751 -59.03 17.72 12.84
CA THR A 751 -58.19 18.89 12.52
C THR A 751 -56.69 18.56 12.58
N MET A 752 -56.27 17.79 13.58
CA MET A 752 -54.85 17.48 13.82
C MET A 752 -54.31 16.41 12.86
N GLU A 753 -55.16 15.53 12.32
CA GLU A 753 -54.76 14.50 11.36
C GLU A 753 -54.36 15.13 10.01
N GLU A 754 -55.17 16.05 9.50
CA GLU A 754 -54.89 16.76 8.24
C GLU A 754 -53.64 17.63 8.34
N GLU A 755 -53.49 18.39 9.44
CA GLU A 755 -52.31 19.23 9.70
C GLU A 755 -51.02 18.40 9.72
N MET A 756 -51.04 17.24 10.41
CA MET A 756 -49.87 16.36 10.43
C MET A 756 -49.59 15.75 9.05
N LEU A 757 -50.61 15.31 8.32
CA LEU A 757 -50.42 14.75 6.98
C LEU A 757 -49.79 15.78 6.03
N VAL A 758 -50.19 17.06 6.13
CA VAL A 758 -49.56 18.16 5.39
C VAL A 758 -48.09 18.32 5.80
N LEU A 759 -47.79 18.31 7.10
CA LEU A 759 -46.44 18.44 7.62
C LEU A 759 -45.52 17.28 7.21
N LEU A 760 -46.01 16.04 7.27
CA LEU A 760 -45.27 14.84 6.82
C LEU A 760 -45.01 14.85 5.32
N ARG A 761 -46.00 15.27 4.51
CA ARG A 761 -45.80 15.47 3.05
C ARG A 761 -44.77 16.55 2.77
N ARG A 762 -44.77 17.64 3.53
CA ARG A 762 -43.76 18.71 3.42
C ARG A 762 -42.36 18.21 3.77
N PHE A 763 -42.22 17.32 4.74
CA PHE A 763 -40.96 16.64 5.06
C PHE A 763 -40.63 15.46 4.13
N ARG A 764 -41.49 15.15 3.14
CA ARG A 764 -41.36 14.02 2.20
C ARG A 764 -41.14 12.68 2.91
N LEU A 765 -41.79 12.50 4.05
CA LEU A 765 -41.78 11.26 4.81
C LEU A 765 -42.95 10.40 4.33
N ASP A 766 -42.65 9.28 3.69
CA ASP A 766 -43.65 8.30 3.26
C ASP A 766 -44.12 7.49 4.48
N VAL A 767 -45.13 8.01 5.17
CA VAL A 767 -45.76 7.39 6.35
C VAL A 767 -47.01 6.65 5.87
N GLY A 768 -47.16 5.41 6.33
CA GLY A 768 -48.26 4.54 5.93
C GLY A 768 -49.61 5.02 6.45
N ASP A 769 -49.71 5.26 7.76
CA ASP A 769 -50.95 5.67 8.42
C ASP A 769 -50.66 6.67 9.55
N VAL A 770 -51.55 7.66 9.72
CA VAL A 770 -51.56 8.58 10.87
C VAL A 770 -52.78 8.25 11.72
N ILE A 771 -52.61 8.06 13.03
CA ILE A 771 -53.66 7.64 13.96
C ILE A 771 -53.75 8.63 15.11
N VAL A 772 -54.91 9.27 15.28
CA VAL A 772 -55.14 10.22 16.39
C VAL A 772 -55.74 9.50 17.60
N MET A 773 -55.06 9.59 18.73
CA MET A 773 -55.49 9.03 20.01
C MET A 773 -56.32 10.06 20.79
N THR A 774 -57.62 9.80 20.96
CA THR A 774 -58.58 10.66 21.68
C THR A 774 -58.76 10.28 23.15
N ASP A 775 -58.30 9.09 23.56
CA ASP A 775 -58.56 8.49 24.89
C ASP A 775 -57.63 9.02 26.02
N SER A 776 -56.97 10.16 25.82
CA SER A 776 -55.99 10.74 26.75
C SER A 776 -56.56 11.17 28.10
N GLN A 777 -57.89 11.32 28.22
CA GLN A 777 -58.55 11.75 29.45
C GLN A 777 -59.13 10.61 30.29
N ARG A 778 -59.00 9.34 29.86
CA ARG A 778 -59.49 8.19 30.64
C ARG A 778 -58.56 7.91 31.85
N PRO A 779 -59.12 7.53 33.01
CA PRO A 779 -58.30 7.15 34.18
C PRO A 779 -57.48 5.88 33.90
N PRO A 780 -56.29 5.73 34.53
CA PRO A 780 -55.44 4.57 34.31
C PRO A 780 -56.08 3.30 34.87
N PHE A 781 -55.78 2.15 34.27
CA PHE A 781 -56.27 0.86 34.77
C PHE A 781 -55.78 0.61 36.21
N PRO A 782 -56.65 0.20 37.14
CA PRO A 782 -56.31 0.03 38.56
C PRO A 782 -55.22 -1.01 38.78
N LYS A 783 -55.13 -2.03 37.91
CA LYS A 783 -54.07 -3.05 37.92
C LYS A 783 -52.67 -2.44 37.67
N ASN A 784 -52.56 -1.52 36.71
CA ASN A 784 -51.28 -0.90 36.36
C ASN A 784 -50.86 0.13 37.42
N LEU A 785 -51.85 0.86 37.97
CA LEU A 785 -51.63 1.80 39.06
C LEU A 785 -51.13 1.11 40.33
N LYS A 786 -51.77 0.00 40.74
CA LYS A 786 -51.32 -0.80 41.88
C LYS A 786 -49.90 -1.33 41.70
N ARG A 787 -49.57 -1.82 40.50
CA ARG A 787 -48.22 -2.29 40.17
C ARG A 787 -47.16 -1.19 40.22
N PHE A 788 -47.50 0.02 39.77
CA PHE A 788 -46.61 1.17 39.90
C PHE A 788 -46.37 1.50 41.39
N GLU A 789 -47.42 1.55 42.19
CA GLU A 789 -47.31 1.78 43.64
C GLU A 789 -46.45 0.72 44.34
N ASP A 790 -46.62 -0.56 43.97
CA ASP A 790 -45.81 -1.67 44.49
C ASP A 790 -44.32 -1.52 44.12
N SER A 791 -44.02 -1.05 42.89
CA SER A 791 -42.62 -0.85 42.44
C SER A 791 -41.89 0.27 43.18
N VAL A 792 -42.63 1.28 43.63
CA VAL A 792 -42.09 2.47 44.30
C VAL A 792 -42.11 2.34 45.83
N ALA A 793 -42.87 1.39 46.37
CA ALA A 793 -43.09 1.20 47.81
C ALA A 793 -41.78 1.06 48.62
N ALA A 794 -40.74 0.43 48.07
CA ALA A 794 -39.45 0.25 48.72
C ALA A 794 -38.63 1.55 48.89
N PHE A 795 -38.95 2.59 48.12
CA PHE A 795 -38.23 3.87 48.08
C PHE A 795 -38.98 5.02 48.77
N ARG A 796 -40.16 4.74 49.35
CA ARG A 796 -41.00 5.73 50.03
C ARG A 796 -40.45 6.08 51.41
N LEU A 797 -40.49 7.35 51.77
CA LEU A 797 -40.19 7.80 53.15
C LEU A 797 -41.28 7.28 54.10
N ARG A 798 -40.90 6.54 55.15
CA ARG A 798 -41.83 6.19 56.24
C ARG A 798 -41.98 7.39 57.17
N GLU A 799 -42.98 8.24 56.92
CA GLU A 799 -43.42 9.24 57.89
C GLU A 799 -44.28 8.54 58.94
N GLY A 800 -43.65 8.05 60.02
CA GLY A 800 -44.41 7.36 61.06
C GLY A 800 -43.55 6.69 62.12
N GLN A 801 -42.71 7.46 62.82
CA GLN A 801 -42.37 7.27 64.24
C GLN A 801 -41.44 8.41 64.70
N GLN A 802 -42.04 9.55 65.07
CA GLN A 802 -41.60 10.46 66.14
C GLN A 802 -42.55 11.67 66.13
N GLN A 803 -43.54 11.66 67.02
CA GLN A 803 -44.13 12.90 67.51
C GLN A 803 -43.09 13.59 68.40
N GLY A 804 -42.53 14.68 67.90
CA GLY A 804 -41.63 15.55 68.64
C GLY A 804 -41.07 16.60 67.69
N ASP A 805 -41.25 17.88 68.02
CA ASP A 805 -40.71 19.03 67.31
C ASP A 805 -39.23 18.83 66.98
N GLY A 806 -38.95 18.53 65.72
CA GLY A 806 -37.61 18.26 65.17
C GLY A 806 -37.40 19.10 63.92
N SER A 807 -36.58 20.14 64.09
CA SER A 807 -36.19 21.19 63.13
C SER A 807 -36.06 20.80 61.65
N VAL A 808 -36.30 21.78 60.77
CA VAL A 808 -36.02 21.78 59.32
C VAL A 808 -34.65 21.16 58.96
N GLN A 809 -33.67 21.21 59.87
CA GLN A 809 -32.34 20.61 59.73
C GLN A 809 -32.34 19.07 59.64
N GLN A 810 -33.24 18.35 60.36
CA GLN A 810 -33.30 16.88 60.29
C GLN A 810 -33.91 16.39 58.96
N GLN A 811 -34.88 17.11 58.40
CA GLN A 811 -35.40 16.84 57.05
C GLN A 811 -34.37 17.15 55.96
N GLN A 812 -33.53 18.18 56.15
CA GLN A 812 -32.42 18.48 55.24
C GLN A 812 -31.30 17.43 55.32
N GLN A 813 -30.94 16.94 56.50
CA GLN A 813 -29.95 15.86 56.68
C GLN A 813 -30.40 14.54 56.02
N GLN A 814 -31.67 14.15 56.18
CA GLN A 814 -32.21 12.95 55.53
C GLN A 814 -32.31 13.06 54.00
N ARG A 815 -32.40 14.29 53.45
CA ARG A 815 -32.30 14.56 52.01
C ARG A 815 -30.87 14.46 51.50
N THR A 816 -29.88 14.87 52.30
CA THR A 816 -28.45 14.77 51.96
C THR A 816 -27.93 13.33 52.04
N GLU A 817 -28.46 12.53 52.97
CA GLU A 817 -28.08 11.11 53.15
C GLU A 817 -28.78 10.13 52.18
N GLY A 818 -29.76 10.57 51.38
CA GLY A 818 -30.51 9.69 50.49
C GLY A 818 -31.37 10.38 49.42
N PRO A 819 -30.77 10.95 48.35
CA PRO A 819 -31.49 11.62 47.25
C PRO A 819 -32.44 10.72 46.43
N TRP A 820 -32.43 9.41 46.65
CA TRP A 820 -33.30 8.42 45.99
C TRP A 820 -34.61 8.15 46.75
N LYS A 821 -34.85 8.76 47.92
CA LYS A 821 -36.08 8.59 48.70
C LYS A 821 -37.20 9.51 48.20
N ILE A 822 -38.44 9.03 48.23
CA ILE A 822 -39.60 9.69 47.59
C ILE A 822 -40.54 10.26 48.65
N SER A 823 -40.88 11.55 48.52
CA SER A 823 -41.88 12.23 49.34
C SER A 823 -43.28 12.08 48.75
N ASP A 824 -44.30 12.06 49.61
CA ASP A 824 -45.70 11.93 49.22
C ASP A 824 -46.18 13.06 48.29
N LYS A 825 -45.64 14.29 48.45
CA LYS A 825 -45.91 15.42 47.53
C LYS A 825 -45.42 15.16 46.11
N GLN A 826 -44.26 14.51 45.95
CA GLN A 826 -43.68 14.18 44.66
C GLN A 826 -44.45 13.02 43.99
N MET A 827 -44.92 12.07 44.79
CA MET A 827 -45.77 10.97 44.33
C MET A 827 -47.11 11.49 43.78
N ASP A 828 -47.77 12.39 44.49
CA ASP A 828 -49.08 12.93 44.06
C ASP A 828 -48.96 13.81 42.81
N ALA A 829 -47.86 14.55 42.65
CA ALA A 829 -47.57 15.32 41.44
C ALA A 829 -47.41 14.41 40.20
N LEU A 830 -46.88 13.19 40.37
CA LEU A 830 -46.68 12.22 39.29
C LEU A 830 -47.91 11.33 39.06
N ARG A 831 -48.74 11.06 40.06
CA ARG A 831 -50.06 10.40 39.90
C ARG A 831 -50.97 11.12 38.90
N LEU A 832 -50.85 12.43 38.78
CA LEU A 832 -51.53 13.23 37.75
C LEU A 832 -51.00 12.97 36.33
N LYS A 833 -49.71 12.62 36.19
CA LYS A 833 -49.01 12.40 34.92
C LYS A 833 -49.02 10.93 34.46
N VAL A 834 -49.14 9.96 35.37
CA VAL A 834 -49.21 8.51 35.10
C VAL A 834 -50.59 8.06 34.54
N ARG A 835 -51.49 9.01 34.26
CA ARG A 835 -52.89 8.72 33.90
C ARG A 835 -53.09 7.98 32.57
N VAL A 836 -52.09 7.87 31.69
CA VAL A 836 -52.21 7.18 30.40
C VAL A 836 -50.95 6.33 30.12
N CYS A 837 -51.14 5.09 29.67
CA CYS A 837 -50.12 4.03 29.71
C CYS A 837 -49.38 3.80 28.37
N TYR A 838 -49.41 4.77 27.43
CA TYR A 838 -48.86 4.59 26.08
C TYR A 838 -48.13 5.85 25.62
N TYR A 839 -46.95 6.15 26.19
CA TYR A 839 -46.12 7.28 25.77
C TYR A 839 -44.70 6.81 25.37
N LEU A 840 -44.30 7.05 24.11
CA LEU A 840 -42.98 6.64 23.56
C LEU A 840 -41.97 7.80 23.43
N SER A 841 -42.42 9.06 23.53
CA SER A 841 -41.50 10.21 23.69
C SER A 841 -40.96 10.22 25.11
N LEU A 842 -39.64 10.31 25.27
CA LEU A 842 -39.03 10.30 26.60
C LEU A 842 -39.44 11.57 27.38
N PRO A 843 -40.12 11.45 28.53
CA PRO A 843 -40.53 12.62 29.29
C PRO A 843 -39.34 13.25 30.03
N VAL A 844 -39.30 14.59 30.12
CA VAL A 844 -38.20 15.29 30.81
C VAL A 844 -38.45 15.29 32.33
N PRO A 845 -37.46 14.89 33.17
CA PRO A 845 -37.59 14.99 34.62
C PRO A 845 -37.63 16.48 35.04
N GLN A 846 -38.51 16.83 35.98
CA GLN A 846 -38.44 18.12 36.66
C GLN A 846 -37.27 18.12 37.65
N SER A 847 -36.67 19.28 37.91
CA SER A 847 -35.50 19.45 38.81
C SER A 847 -35.68 18.79 40.18
N ASP A 848 -36.93 18.72 40.65
CA ASP A 848 -37.28 18.24 41.99
C ASP A 848 -37.72 16.76 41.99
N CYS A 849 -37.58 16.03 40.87
CA CYS A 849 -38.00 14.63 40.76
C CYS A 849 -36.87 13.68 41.21
N PRO A 850 -37.10 12.80 42.21
CA PRO A 850 -36.09 11.84 42.65
C PRO A 850 -35.84 10.78 41.57
N SER A 851 -34.59 10.39 41.42
CA SER A 851 -34.11 9.49 40.36
C SER A 851 -34.87 8.15 40.32
N SER A 852 -35.14 7.56 41.48
CA SER A 852 -35.89 6.30 41.64
C SER A 852 -37.31 6.39 41.09
N LEU A 853 -37.98 7.52 41.31
CA LEU A 853 -39.34 7.77 40.83
C LEU A 853 -39.37 7.95 39.31
N TYR A 854 -38.37 8.63 38.74
CA TYR A 854 -38.24 8.78 37.29
C TYR A 854 -37.98 7.44 36.59
N MET A 855 -37.14 6.56 37.14
CA MET A 855 -36.95 5.20 36.58
C MET A 855 -38.18 4.32 36.69
N ALA A 856 -38.89 4.35 37.83
CA ALA A 856 -40.15 3.62 37.97
C ALA A 856 -41.18 4.10 36.93
N TRP A 857 -41.16 5.39 36.60
CA TRP A 857 -41.98 5.93 35.52
C TRP A 857 -41.57 5.41 34.13
N LEU A 858 -40.27 5.42 33.79
CA LEU A 858 -39.80 4.87 32.52
C LEU A 858 -40.04 3.36 32.39
N ASP A 859 -39.88 2.62 33.50
CA ASP A 859 -40.15 1.19 33.53
C ASP A 859 -41.62 0.92 33.27
N THR A 860 -42.53 1.64 33.94
CA THR A 860 -43.97 1.48 33.73
C THR A 860 -44.43 1.86 32.32
N LEU A 861 -43.80 2.87 31.69
CA LEU A 861 -44.10 3.25 30.31
C LEU A 861 -43.76 2.16 29.28
N SER A 862 -42.75 1.34 29.55
CA SER A 862 -42.24 0.33 28.61
C SER A 862 -42.53 -1.12 29.05
N CYS A 863 -43.20 -1.30 30.18
CA CYS A 863 -43.54 -2.60 30.74
C CYS A 863 -44.63 -3.31 29.91
N GLY A 864 -44.42 -4.59 29.59
CA GLY A 864 -45.41 -5.44 28.91
C GLY A 864 -45.42 -5.33 27.38
N LEU A 865 -44.52 -4.56 26.79
CA LEU A 865 -44.32 -4.51 25.34
C LEU A 865 -43.42 -5.66 24.88
N HIS A 866 -43.94 -6.51 23.98
CA HIS A 866 -43.20 -7.65 23.42
C HIS A 866 -42.23 -7.28 22.28
N CYS A 867 -42.19 -6.00 21.89
CA CYS A 867 -41.33 -5.47 20.84
C CYS A 867 -40.20 -4.61 21.43
N PRO A 868 -39.07 -4.43 20.70
CA PRO A 868 -38.04 -3.48 21.08
C PRO A 868 -38.61 -2.06 21.21
N VAL A 869 -38.40 -1.43 22.36
CA VAL A 869 -38.89 -0.08 22.66
C VAL A 869 -37.74 0.89 22.61
N LEU A 870 -37.91 1.98 21.86
CA LEU A 870 -36.95 3.08 21.80
C LEU A 870 -37.62 4.36 22.30
N LEU A 871 -37.14 4.87 23.44
CA LEU A 871 -37.54 6.16 23.97
C LEU A 871 -36.58 7.21 23.43
N ILE A 872 -37.09 8.23 22.73
CA ILE A 872 -36.29 9.30 22.12
C ILE A 872 -36.74 10.65 22.68
N ARG A 873 -35.80 11.54 22.95
CA ARG A 873 -36.03 12.99 23.11
C ARG A 873 -34.91 13.76 22.41
N GLY A 874 -35.29 14.71 21.55
CA GLY A 874 -34.36 15.62 20.89
C GLY A 874 -33.98 16.82 21.77
N ASN A 875 -32.97 17.57 21.33
CA ASN A 875 -32.49 18.79 21.98
C ASN A 875 -33.32 20.04 21.64
N GLN A 876 -34.54 19.87 21.13
CA GLN A 876 -35.47 20.94 20.72
C GLN A 876 -34.96 21.84 19.57
N GLN A 877 -33.82 21.54 18.96
CA GLN A 877 -33.38 22.19 17.73
C GLN A 877 -34.04 21.52 16.53
N ASN A 878 -34.45 22.31 15.54
CA ASN A 878 -35.04 21.77 14.31
C ASN A 878 -34.00 20.93 13.57
N VAL A 879 -34.31 19.66 13.33
CA VAL A 879 -33.48 18.73 12.54
C VAL A 879 -34.04 18.47 11.14
N LEU A 880 -35.27 18.92 10.89
CA LEU A 880 -35.95 18.82 9.60
C LEU A 880 -36.18 20.23 9.04
N THR A 881 -35.96 20.41 7.74
CA THR A 881 -36.35 21.65 7.03
C THR A 881 -37.28 21.36 5.87
N PHE A 882 -38.07 22.37 5.51
CA PHE A 882 -38.89 22.40 4.31
C PHE A 882 -38.07 22.57 3.01
N TYR A 883 -36.79 22.94 3.12
CA TYR A 883 -35.92 23.27 2.00
C TYR A 883 -34.91 22.15 1.71
N CYS A 884 -35.37 20.95 1.38
CA CYS A 884 -34.49 19.87 0.91
C CYS A 884 -34.88 19.43 -0.51
N GLN A 885 -33.93 19.57 -1.45
CA GLN A 885 -34.01 19.08 -2.84
C GLN A 885 -34.06 17.56 -2.88
#